data_AF-A0A921ZA88-F1
#
_entry.id   AF-A0A921ZA88-F1
#
_cell.length_a   1.000
_cell.length_b   1.000
_cell.length_c   1.000
_cell.angle_alpha   90.00
_cell.angle_beta   90.00
_cell.angle_gamma   90.00
#
_symmetry.space_group_name_H-M   'P 1'
#
loop_
_entity.id
_entity.type
_entity.pdbx_description
1 polymer ?
#
loop_
_entity_poly.entity_id
_entity_poly.type
_entity_poly.pdbx_seq_one_letter_code
_entity_poly.pdbx_strand_id
1 'polypeptide(L)'
;MGDFLLGVLKCLIHTRNDIKLVLMSATINIKLFQDYFSAESAVVIQVPGRLYSIELNYKPILVDDKPTRDDRLDPQPYIQIMQLINSKYPSDERGDLLIFMSGVQEITTICDAAQQYAEKSKNWIVLPLHSALSLAEQDKVFDYPPEGVRKCIVSTNIAETSVTIDGIRFVIDSGKVKEMSYDSTTKMQRLKEFWISKASADQRKGRAGRTGPGVCYRIYSEQQYSDMEAFSTPEISRVPLASILLLMSSLGVNDVRRFPFIDAPPEEAIENALLELKQHGALTFNEKLTSLGKVLANLPIEVSLAKALVIGSATLPAHKRDSALALTAALGVRSIFTRNAHRDFECENARKPDESDHGDPLTLVSLYCAWLRVKSEGRGSGAWCSRRGVEQQRLYELTKLAAQLRGLLQDNNLMETQEPETMSSAERALRHGQLKQLKDMRRQYKQKAAEDLKRKKRLKMDSWEIVDERANDDDNDLDIRDIEFRMTNDASRIQALISGSSTSSGRDLVMLKLVLCRALYPQIAVADEFNHCKSPSEQLYHTWSKPFVFVHPTSYFGKQPRALQLTEADIQTDAPAGYKSRLPLTDRHQILCYLSLLETTKPYIVNSMRMPAAQTLLLLAHSIDTNIGFTRIVCDSWLLLEFPYPETGLNLLLKAVKLRRRWDALINSRLAGKLLYATNRGHEGGRRRAAGGCPP
;
A
#
# COMPACT_ATOMS: atom_id res chain seq x y z
N MET A 1 -11.62 3.63 -8.99
CA MET A 1 -11.17 4.06 -10.35
C MET A 1 -12.23 3.78 -11.43
N GLY A 2 -12.87 2.60 -11.44
CA GLY A 2 -13.94 2.26 -12.40
C GLY A 2 -15.13 3.23 -12.36
N ASP A 3 -15.64 3.54 -11.17
CA ASP A 3 -16.83 4.42 -11.01
C ASP A 3 -16.58 5.85 -11.49
N PHE A 4 -15.38 6.39 -11.24
CA PHE A 4 -14.99 7.70 -11.75
C PHE A 4 -14.93 7.70 -13.28
N LEU A 5 -14.28 6.70 -13.88
CA LEU A 5 -14.21 6.57 -15.33
C LEU A 5 -15.62 6.47 -15.94
N LEU A 6 -16.54 5.76 -15.28
CA LEU A 6 -17.93 5.65 -15.73
C LEU A 6 -18.64 7.01 -15.76
N GLY A 7 -18.46 7.85 -14.73
CA GLY A 7 -18.97 9.22 -14.72
C GLY A 7 -18.37 10.08 -15.84
N VAL A 8 -17.05 9.98 -16.07
CA VAL A 8 -16.39 10.69 -17.18
C VAL A 8 -16.93 10.22 -18.53
N LEU A 9 -17.08 8.92 -18.74
CA LEU A 9 -17.61 8.35 -19.98
C LEU A 9 -19.06 8.79 -20.21
N LYS A 10 -19.89 8.84 -19.17
CA LYS A 10 -21.25 9.38 -19.25
C LYS A 10 -21.26 10.82 -19.73
N CYS A 11 -20.38 11.68 -19.22
CA CYS A 11 -20.25 13.05 -19.73
C CYS A 11 -19.73 13.09 -21.19
N LEU A 12 -18.78 12.21 -21.54
CA LEU A 12 -18.18 12.18 -22.88
C LEU A 12 -19.15 11.75 -23.96
N ILE A 13 -20.01 10.74 -23.74
CA ILE A 13 -20.96 10.28 -24.76
C ILE A 13 -22.01 11.34 -25.14
N HIS A 14 -22.28 12.31 -24.27
CA HIS A 14 -23.12 13.48 -24.60
C HIS A 14 -22.41 14.50 -25.50
N THR A 15 -21.07 14.52 -25.47
CA THR A 15 -20.27 15.47 -26.26
C THR A 15 -19.75 14.83 -27.54
N ARG A 16 -19.57 13.51 -27.56
CA ARG A 16 -18.92 12.74 -28.61
C ARG A 16 -19.78 11.57 -29.07
N ASN A 17 -20.40 11.74 -30.23
CA ASN A 17 -21.30 10.75 -30.84
C ASN A 17 -20.56 9.57 -31.51
N ASP A 18 -19.23 9.66 -31.65
CA ASP A 18 -18.38 8.62 -32.24
C ASP A 18 -17.99 7.52 -31.24
N ILE A 19 -18.17 7.76 -29.94
CA ILE A 19 -17.84 6.80 -28.89
C ILE A 19 -19.01 5.83 -28.69
N LYS A 20 -18.71 4.53 -28.66
CA LYS A 20 -19.65 3.48 -28.24
C LYS A 20 -19.22 2.96 -26.88
N LEU A 21 -20.13 3.00 -25.90
CA LEU A 21 -19.89 2.51 -24.55
C LEU A 21 -20.54 1.14 -24.37
N VAL A 22 -19.74 0.13 -24.04
CA VAL A 22 -20.20 -1.22 -23.70
C VAL A 22 -19.77 -1.53 -22.28
N LEU A 23 -20.74 -1.77 -21.40
CA LEU A 23 -20.51 -2.12 -20.00
C LEU A 23 -20.70 -3.62 -19.83
N MET A 24 -19.72 -4.28 -19.22
CA MET A 24 -19.77 -5.71 -18.91
C MET A 24 -19.75 -5.88 -17.40
N SER A 25 -20.77 -6.53 -16.84
CA SER A 25 -20.85 -6.86 -15.42
C SER A 25 -21.08 -8.35 -15.23
N ALA A 26 -20.39 -8.94 -14.25
CA ALA A 26 -20.58 -10.34 -13.85
C ALA A 26 -21.73 -10.49 -12.83
N THR A 27 -22.16 -9.41 -12.18
CA THR A 27 -23.10 -9.42 -11.04
C THR A 27 -24.33 -8.54 -11.29
N ILE A 28 -25.46 -9.04 -10.78
CA ILE A 28 -26.85 -8.76 -11.20
C ILE A 28 -27.41 -7.38 -10.79
N ASN A 29 -26.60 -6.36 -10.46
CA ASN A 29 -27.16 -5.00 -10.27
C ASN A 29 -27.40 -4.28 -11.61
N ILE A 30 -28.09 -4.97 -12.54
CA ILE A 30 -28.48 -4.45 -13.86
C ILE A 30 -29.32 -3.18 -13.69
N LYS A 31 -30.20 -3.16 -12.67
CA LYS A 31 -31.07 -2.01 -12.36
C LYS A 31 -30.27 -0.75 -12.11
N LEU A 32 -29.23 -0.80 -11.27
CA LEU A 32 -28.37 0.35 -11.01
C LEU A 32 -27.79 0.94 -12.29
N PHE A 33 -27.27 0.11 -13.20
CA PHE A 33 -26.73 0.59 -14.48
C PHE A 33 -27.82 1.08 -15.43
N GLN A 34 -28.99 0.43 -15.47
CA GLN A 34 -30.14 0.86 -16.27
C GLN A 34 -30.66 2.22 -15.80
N ASP A 35 -30.83 2.41 -14.50
CA ASP A 35 -31.30 3.65 -13.89
C ASP A 35 -30.27 4.76 -14.12
N TYR A 36 -28.98 4.44 -13.92
CA TYR A 36 -27.89 5.37 -14.13
C TYR A 36 -27.73 5.80 -15.60
N PHE A 37 -27.97 4.94 -16.59
CA PHE A 37 -27.96 5.28 -18.03
C PHE A 37 -29.36 5.37 -18.67
N SER A 38 -30.36 5.71 -17.86
CA SER A 38 -31.76 5.78 -18.30
C SER A 38 -31.98 6.86 -19.35
N ALA A 39 -31.32 8.02 -19.21
CA ALA A 39 -31.40 9.12 -20.17
C ALA A 39 -30.82 8.75 -21.55
N GLU A 40 -29.85 7.85 -21.58
CA GLU A 40 -29.15 7.39 -22.78
C GLU A 40 -29.77 6.13 -23.39
N SER A 41 -30.90 5.66 -22.83
CA SER A 41 -31.64 4.47 -23.32
C SER A 41 -30.75 3.22 -23.42
N ALA A 42 -29.92 2.96 -22.40
CA ALA A 42 -29.02 1.82 -22.40
C ALA A 42 -29.75 0.48 -22.57
N VAL A 43 -29.30 -0.32 -23.55
CA VAL A 43 -29.85 -1.65 -23.83
C VAL A 43 -29.10 -2.70 -23.00
N VAL A 44 -29.86 -3.52 -22.28
CA VAL A 44 -29.30 -4.64 -21.52
C VAL A 44 -29.35 -5.91 -22.35
N ILE A 45 -28.19 -6.54 -22.53
CA ILE A 45 -28.06 -7.86 -23.14
C ILE A 45 -27.66 -8.84 -22.05
N GLN A 46 -28.56 -9.76 -21.71
CA GLN A 46 -28.28 -10.80 -20.72
C GLN A 46 -27.71 -12.04 -21.41
N VAL A 47 -26.47 -12.40 -21.06
CA VAL A 47 -25.85 -13.65 -21.49
C VAL A 47 -25.97 -14.65 -20.34
N PRO A 48 -26.83 -15.69 -20.45
CA PRO A 48 -27.02 -16.63 -19.35
C PRO A 48 -25.73 -17.43 -19.11
N GLY A 49 -25.28 -17.43 -17.86
CA GLY A 49 -24.21 -18.33 -17.42
C GLY A 49 -24.71 -19.77 -17.40
N ARG A 50 -23.91 -20.70 -17.91
CA ARG A 50 -24.17 -22.14 -17.78
C ARG A 50 -23.58 -22.61 -16.45
N LEU A 51 -24.38 -22.58 -15.39
CA LEU A 51 -24.06 -23.23 -14.12
C LEU A 51 -24.83 -24.54 -14.02
N TYR A 52 -24.16 -25.57 -13.51
CA TYR A 52 -24.80 -26.81 -13.10
C TYR A 52 -25.57 -26.60 -11.79
N SER A 53 -26.47 -27.54 -11.45
CA SER A 53 -27.26 -27.49 -10.21
C SER A 53 -26.36 -27.49 -8.97
N ILE A 54 -26.67 -26.62 -8.00
CA ILE A 54 -25.94 -26.52 -6.74
C ILE A 54 -26.92 -26.80 -5.59
N GLU A 55 -26.65 -27.84 -4.80
CA GLU A 55 -27.37 -28.13 -3.55
C GLU A 55 -26.91 -27.13 -2.47
N LEU A 56 -27.84 -26.43 -1.82
CA LEU A 56 -27.54 -25.45 -0.78
C LEU A 56 -27.93 -26.00 0.59
N ASN A 57 -26.98 -26.00 1.52
CA ASN A 57 -27.16 -26.50 2.88
C ASN A 57 -26.74 -25.44 3.91
N TYR A 58 -27.65 -25.05 4.80
CA TYR A 58 -27.32 -24.20 5.94
C TYR A 58 -26.88 -25.06 7.14
N LYS A 59 -25.72 -24.74 7.72
CA LYS A 59 -25.09 -25.42 8.86
C LYS A 59 -24.63 -24.37 9.89
N PRO A 60 -25.55 -23.62 10.51
CA PRO A 60 -25.19 -22.60 11.49
C PRO A 60 -24.43 -23.23 12.67
N ILE A 61 -23.37 -22.55 13.13
CA ILE A 61 -22.69 -22.90 14.37
C ILE A 61 -23.56 -22.39 15.53
N LEU A 62 -24.05 -23.30 16.36
CA LEU A 62 -24.72 -22.96 17.61
C LEU A 62 -23.64 -22.52 18.61
N VAL A 63 -23.55 -21.21 18.86
CA VAL A 63 -22.68 -20.68 19.91
C VAL A 63 -23.46 -20.79 21.22
N ASP A 64 -22.96 -21.55 22.19
CA ASP A 64 -23.53 -21.52 23.55
C ASP A 64 -23.35 -20.11 24.14
N ASP A 65 -24.41 -19.52 24.71
CA ASP A 65 -24.48 -18.15 25.27
C ASP A 65 -23.48 -17.83 26.40
N LYS A 66 -22.51 -18.70 26.69
CA LYS A 66 -21.45 -18.43 27.65
C LYS A 66 -20.30 -17.72 26.94
N PRO A 67 -19.96 -16.47 27.30
CA PRO A 67 -18.77 -15.82 26.78
C PRO A 67 -17.54 -16.58 27.28
N THR A 68 -17.05 -17.54 26.51
CA THR A 68 -15.74 -18.13 26.72
C THR A 68 -14.70 -17.05 26.49
N ARG A 69 -13.74 -16.94 27.40
CA ARG A 69 -12.63 -15.97 27.36
C ARG A 69 -11.71 -16.07 26.12
N ASP A 70 -11.95 -17.03 25.23
CA ASP A 70 -11.22 -17.20 23.96
C ASP A 70 -12.21 -17.02 22.80
N ASP A 71 -12.18 -15.87 22.13
CA ASP A 71 -12.83 -15.58 20.83
C ASP A 71 -12.19 -16.38 19.67
N ARG A 72 -11.66 -17.58 19.94
CA ARG A 72 -10.94 -18.38 18.95
C ARG A 72 -11.92 -19.13 18.07
N LEU A 73 -11.67 -19.08 16.75
CA LEU A 73 -12.38 -19.86 15.75
C LEU A 73 -12.30 -21.36 16.08
N ASP A 74 -13.45 -22.01 16.26
CA ASP A 74 -13.52 -23.48 16.33
C ASP A 74 -13.43 -24.09 14.91
N PRO A 75 -12.38 -24.88 14.60
CA PRO A 75 -12.26 -25.53 13.30
C PRO A 75 -13.22 -26.72 13.12
N GLN A 76 -13.80 -27.29 14.18
CA GLN A 76 -14.55 -28.55 14.12
C GLN A 76 -15.70 -28.56 13.09
N PRO A 77 -16.53 -27.52 12.95
CA PRO A 77 -17.62 -27.52 11.96
C PRO A 77 -17.14 -27.70 10.52
N TYR A 78 -15.97 -27.14 10.18
CA TYR A 78 -15.36 -27.26 8.86
C TYR A 78 -14.83 -28.67 8.61
N ILE A 79 -14.19 -29.28 9.63
CA ILE A 79 -13.68 -30.65 9.56
C ILE A 79 -14.82 -31.67 9.47
N GLN A 80 -15.93 -31.44 10.19
CA GLN A 80 -17.13 -32.28 10.09
C GLN A 80 -17.71 -32.29 8.67
N ILE A 81 -17.66 -31.17 7.95
CA ILE A 81 -18.09 -31.13 6.54
C ILE A 81 -17.10 -31.89 5.65
N MET A 82 -15.79 -31.80 5.91
CA MET A 82 -14.81 -32.65 5.19
C MET A 82 -15.08 -34.15 5.41
N GLN A 83 -15.39 -34.55 6.65
CA GLN A 83 -15.78 -35.92 6.99
C GLN A 83 -17.08 -36.33 6.28
N LEU A 84 -18.07 -35.44 6.26
CA LEU A 84 -19.33 -35.66 5.55
C LEU A 84 -19.09 -35.89 4.06
N ILE A 85 -18.24 -35.07 3.41
CA ILE A 85 -17.88 -35.22 2.00
C ILE A 85 -17.24 -36.58 1.76
N ASN A 86 -16.27 -36.99 2.59
CA ASN A 86 -15.61 -38.29 2.50
C ASN A 86 -16.59 -39.47 2.69
N SER A 87 -17.61 -39.31 3.55
CA SER A 87 -18.60 -40.38 3.79
C SER A 87 -19.66 -40.50 2.71
N LYS A 88 -20.08 -39.37 2.11
CA LYS A 88 -21.19 -39.29 1.15
C LYS A 88 -20.73 -39.51 -0.29
N TYR A 89 -19.50 -39.13 -0.62
CA TYR A 89 -18.98 -39.19 -1.99
C TYR A 89 -17.76 -40.12 -2.06
N PRO A 90 -17.75 -41.11 -2.98
CA PRO A 90 -16.63 -42.03 -3.12
C PRO A 90 -15.37 -41.31 -3.65
N SER A 91 -14.21 -41.94 -3.46
CA SER A 91 -12.90 -41.33 -3.76
C SER A 91 -12.60 -41.18 -5.26
N ASP A 92 -13.27 -41.96 -6.11
CA ASP A 92 -13.21 -41.90 -7.57
C ASP A 92 -13.98 -40.69 -8.13
N GLU A 93 -14.97 -40.18 -7.40
CA GLU A 93 -15.77 -39.04 -7.80
C GLU A 93 -15.03 -37.71 -7.58
N ARG A 94 -14.50 -37.13 -8.65
CA ARG A 94 -13.73 -35.87 -8.59
C ARG A 94 -14.55 -34.70 -8.02
N GLY A 95 -13.89 -33.89 -7.20
CA GLY A 95 -14.46 -32.65 -6.66
C GLY A 95 -13.63 -32.09 -5.52
N ASP A 96 -13.09 -30.89 -5.72
CA ASP A 96 -12.30 -30.18 -4.73
C ASP A 96 -13.20 -29.34 -3.82
N LEU A 97 -12.70 -29.08 -2.61
CA LEU A 97 -13.34 -28.26 -1.58
C LEU A 97 -12.70 -26.87 -1.53
N LEU A 98 -13.53 -25.83 -1.57
CA LEU A 98 -13.15 -24.44 -1.35
C LEU A 98 -13.84 -23.89 -0.09
N ILE A 99 -13.06 -23.40 0.86
CA ILE A 99 -13.55 -22.82 2.11
C ILE A 99 -13.27 -21.31 2.10
N PHE A 100 -14.31 -20.48 2.24
CA PHE A 100 -14.18 -19.04 2.36
C PHE A 100 -14.08 -18.61 3.82
N MET A 101 -12.97 -17.97 4.18
CA MET A 101 -12.67 -17.44 5.51
C MET A 101 -12.39 -15.94 5.44
N SER A 102 -12.56 -15.25 6.58
CA SER A 102 -12.45 -13.80 6.63
C SER A 102 -10.99 -13.29 6.62
N GLY A 103 -10.02 -14.06 7.12
CA GLY A 103 -8.63 -13.63 7.21
C GLY A 103 -7.59 -14.76 7.38
N VAL A 104 -6.32 -14.35 7.46
CA VAL A 104 -5.16 -15.26 7.50
C VAL A 104 -5.10 -16.11 8.77
N GLN A 105 -5.47 -15.53 9.92
CA GLN A 105 -5.47 -16.28 11.19
C GLN A 105 -6.49 -17.41 11.14
N GLU A 106 -7.69 -17.11 10.65
CA GLU A 106 -8.75 -18.08 10.44
C GLU A 106 -8.32 -19.18 9.45
N ILE A 107 -7.68 -18.79 8.34
CA ILE A 107 -7.12 -19.73 7.36
C ILE A 107 -6.12 -20.67 8.01
N THR A 108 -5.14 -20.15 8.76
CA THR A 108 -4.14 -20.99 9.43
C THR A 108 -4.78 -21.97 10.41
N THR A 109 -5.72 -21.53 11.25
CA THR A 109 -6.41 -22.41 12.21
C THR A 109 -7.17 -23.54 11.51
N ILE A 110 -7.89 -23.25 10.41
CA ILE A 110 -8.58 -24.29 9.64
C ILE A 110 -7.60 -25.21 8.93
N CYS A 111 -6.53 -24.66 8.32
CA CYS A 111 -5.51 -25.45 7.64
C CYS A 111 -4.83 -26.44 8.59
N ASP A 112 -4.43 -26.00 9.78
CA ASP A 112 -3.74 -26.85 10.77
C ASP A 112 -4.64 -28.03 11.19
N ALA A 113 -5.92 -27.77 11.46
CA ALA A 113 -6.89 -28.81 11.81
C ALA A 113 -7.21 -29.74 10.63
N ALA A 114 -7.32 -29.18 9.41
CA ALA A 114 -7.57 -29.94 8.20
C ALA A 114 -6.38 -30.84 7.84
N GLN A 115 -5.16 -30.37 8.09
CA GLN A 115 -3.94 -31.15 7.88
C GLN A 115 -3.90 -32.37 8.79
N GLN A 116 -4.23 -32.21 10.08
CA GLN A 116 -4.32 -33.34 11.03
C GLN A 116 -5.38 -34.39 10.61
N TYR A 117 -6.48 -33.94 10.00
CA TYR A 117 -7.47 -34.86 9.43
C TYR A 117 -6.97 -35.51 8.13
N ALA A 118 -6.28 -34.76 7.28
CA ALA A 118 -5.69 -35.24 6.03
C ALA A 118 -4.62 -36.32 6.27
N GLU A 119 -3.80 -36.19 7.31
CA GLU A 119 -2.80 -37.21 7.69
C GLU A 119 -3.44 -38.57 8.03
N LYS A 120 -4.62 -38.55 8.65
CA LYS A 120 -5.37 -39.77 9.02
C LYS A 120 -6.10 -40.38 7.84
N SER A 121 -6.73 -39.54 7.01
CA SER A 121 -7.58 -39.96 5.90
C SER A 121 -6.81 -40.23 4.60
N LYS A 122 -5.62 -39.65 4.44
CA LYS A 122 -4.71 -39.77 3.28
C LYS A 122 -5.34 -39.43 1.92
N ASN A 123 -6.44 -38.68 1.91
CA ASN A 123 -7.18 -38.36 0.69
C ASN A 123 -7.42 -36.86 0.46
N TRP A 124 -6.73 -36.00 1.23
CA TRP A 124 -6.80 -34.55 1.10
C TRP A 124 -5.43 -33.91 0.96
N ILE A 125 -5.34 -32.87 0.13
CA ILE A 125 -4.23 -31.91 0.08
C ILE A 125 -4.80 -30.56 0.50
N VAL A 126 -4.35 -30.05 1.64
CA VAL A 126 -4.81 -28.75 2.18
C VAL A 126 -3.95 -27.63 1.59
N LEU A 127 -4.55 -26.55 1.09
CA LEU A 127 -3.82 -25.43 0.48
C LEU A 127 -4.38 -24.09 1.00
N PRO A 128 -3.57 -23.23 1.63
CA PRO A 128 -3.99 -21.87 1.96
C PRO A 128 -3.99 -20.99 0.70
N LEU A 129 -4.92 -20.05 0.60
CA LEU A 129 -4.98 -19.08 -0.50
C LEU A 129 -5.39 -17.68 -0.03
N HIS A 130 -4.42 -16.78 0.13
CA HIS A 130 -4.65 -15.39 0.49
C HIS A 130 -3.63 -14.45 -0.16
N SER A 131 -3.95 -13.15 -0.23
CA SER A 131 -3.15 -12.14 -0.94
C SER A 131 -1.71 -11.95 -0.42
N ALA A 132 -1.44 -12.33 0.84
CA ALA A 132 -0.10 -12.26 1.44
C ALA A 132 0.82 -13.47 1.12
N LEU A 133 0.34 -14.49 0.39
CA LEU A 133 1.19 -15.58 -0.10
C LEU A 133 2.02 -15.12 -1.30
N SER A 134 3.18 -15.74 -1.52
CA SER A 134 3.95 -15.55 -2.74
C SER A 134 3.17 -16.07 -3.96
N LEU A 135 3.48 -15.57 -5.16
CA LEU A 135 2.81 -16.02 -6.39
C LEU A 135 2.98 -17.53 -6.61
N ALA A 136 4.18 -18.07 -6.35
CA ALA A 136 4.45 -19.50 -6.47
C ALA A 136 3.59 -20.35 -5.52
N GLU A 137 3.29 -19.86 -4.31
CA GLU A 137 2.40 -20.54 -3.38
C GLU A 137 0.93 -20.42 -3.81
N GLN A 138 0.52 -19.26 -4.34
CA GLN A 138 -0.83 -19.07 -4.88
C GLN A 138 -1.07 -19.99 -6.08
N ASP A 139 -0.06 -20.18 -6.95
CA ASP A 139 -0.19 -20.98 -8.17
C ASP A 139 -0.44 -22.47 -7.90
N LYS A 140 -0.03 -23.00 -6.73
CA LYS A 140 -0.24 -24.41 -6.34
C LYS A 140 -1.71 -24.82 -6.36
N VAL A 141 -2.64 -23.88 -6.18
CA VAL A 141 -4.08 -24.19 -6.18
C VAL A 141 -4.61 -24.61 -7.57
N PHE A 142 -3.90 -24.24 -8.64
CA PHE A 142 -4.27 -24.61 -10.02
C PHE A 142 -3.76 -25.99 -10.44
N ASP A 143 -2.82 -26.57 -9.68
CA ASP A 143 -2.27 -27.88 -9.97
C ASP A 143 -3.28 -29.00 -9.70
N TYR A 144 -3.12 -30.14 -10.38
CA TYR A 144 -4.03 -31.28 -10.21
C TYR A 144 -3.57 -32.18 -9.04
N PRO A 145 -4.50 -32.64 -8.18
CA PRO A 145 -4.17 -33.65 -7.19
C PRO A 145 -3.96 -35.03 -7.85
N PRO A 146 -3.25 -35.96 -7.18
CA PRO A 146 -3.21 -37.38 -7.57
C PRO A 146 -4.60 -38.01 -7.65
N GLU A 147 -4.71 -39.14 -8.36
CA GLU A 147 -5.98 -39.89 -8.42
C GLU A 147 -6.37 -40.42 -7.03
N GLY A 148 -7.65 -40.30 -6.69
CA GLY A 148 -8.18 -40.67 -5.37
C GLY A 148 -7.98 -39.61 -4.28
N VAL A 149 -7.36 -38.46 -4.59
CA VAL A 149 -7.08 -37.37 -3.66
C VAL A 149 -7.82 -36.08 -4.07
N ARG A 150 -8.35 -35.35 -3.09
CA ARG A 150 -9.06 -34.07 -3.28
C ARG A 150 -8.22 -32.89 -2.75
N LYS A 151 -8.38 -31.70 -3.31
CA LYS A 151 -7.84 -30.46 -2.73
C LYS A 151 -8.83 -29.86 -1.72
N CYS A 152 -8.33 -29.39 -0.58
CA CYS A 152 -9.04 -28.54 0.37
C CYS A 152 -8.38 -27.16 0.38
N ILE A 153 -8.96 -26.22 -0.36
CA ILE A 153 -8.42 -24.87 -0.51
C ILE A 153 -9.12 -23.95 0.49
N VAL A 154 -8.36 -23.34 1.39
CA VAL A 154 -8.89 -22.41 2.40
C VAL A 154 -8.50 -21.00 2.01
N SER A 155 -9.47 -20.16 1.67
CA SER A 155 -9.25 -18.90 0.96
C SER A 155 -10.01 -17.71 1.53
N THR A 156 -9.50 -16.51 1.26
CA THR A 156 -10.23 -15.24 1.42
C THR A 156 -11.15 -14.98 0.21
N ASN A 157 -11.68 -13.76 0.09
CA ASN A 157 -12.45 -13.33 -1.10
C ASN A 157 -11.63 -13.32 -2.42
N ILE A 158 -10.32 -13.59 -2.39
CA ILE A 158 -9.51 -13.72 -3.62
C ILE A 158 -10.03 -14.83 -4.57
N ALA A 159 -10.57 -15.93 -4.02
CA ALA A 159 -11.19 -16.98 -4.82
C ALA A 159 -12.63 -16.64 -5.29
N GLU A 160 -13.21 -15.56 -4.78
CA GLU A 160 -14.56 -15.09 -5.15
C GLU A 160 -14.56 -14.32 -6.48
N THR A 161 -13.48 -13.60 -6.80
CA THR A 161 -13.40 -12.74 -8.00
C THR A 161 -12.09 -12.94 -8.76
N SER A 162 -10.96 -12.70 -8.10
CA SER A 162 -9.62 -12.60 -8.72
C SER A 162 -9.06 -13.89 -9.29
N VAL A 163 -9.52 -15.05 -8.78
CA VAL A 163 -9.00 -16.36 -9.16
C VAL A 163 -10.14 -17.31 -9.52
N THR A 164 -9.94 -18.11 -10.57
CA THR A 164 -10.86 -19.17 -10.99
C THR A 164 -10.17 -20.52 -10.89
N ILE A 165 -10.55 -21.30 -9.89
CA ILE A 165 -10.00 -22.63 -9.66
C ILE A 165 -10.96 -23.64 -10.29
N ASP A 166 -10.46 -24.43 -11.23
CA ASP A 166 -11.24 -25.50 -11.85
C ASP A 166 -11.31 -26.71 -10.92
N GLY A 167 -12.39 -27.48 -11.03
CA GLY A 167 -12.58 -28.71 -10.25
C GLY A 167 -13.24 -28.52 -8.88
N ILE A 168 -13.54 -27.29 -8.48
CA ILE A 168 -14.30 -27.01 -7.25
C ILE A 168 -15.73 -27.55 -7.39
N ARG A 169 -16.08 -28.46 -6.48
CA ARG A 169 -17.42 -29.06 -6.38
C ARG A 169 -18.10 -28.76 -5.06
N PHE A 170 -17.31 -28.59 -4.01
CA PHE A 170 -17.80 -28.30 -2.66
C PHE A 170 -17.34 -26.90 -2.27
N VAL A 171 -18.26 -26.11 -1.74
CA VAL A 171 -17.97 -24.80 -1.18
C VAL A 171 -18.43 -24.77 0.26
N ILE A 172 -17.58 -24.32 1.18
CA ILE A 172 -17.97 -23.91 2.53
C ILE A 172 -17.85 -22.39 2.60
N ASP A 173 -18.94 -21.72 2.95
CA ASP A 173 -18.98 -20.27 3.10
C ASP A 173 -19.19 -19.90 4.57
N SER A 174 -18.18 -19.26 5.18
CA SER A 174 -18.28 -18.73 6.54
C SER A 174 -19.23 -17.55 6.66
N GLY A 175 -19.59 -16.90 5.55
CA GLY A 175 -20.46 -15.71 5.54
C GLY A 175 -19.75 -14.42 5.95
N LYS A 176 -18.45 -14.47 6.22
CA LYS A 176 -17.69 -13.32 6.70
C LYS A 176 -16.63 -12.86 5.72
N VAL A 177 -16.22 -11.61 5.87
CA VAL A 177 -15.12 -10.98 5.13
C VAL A 177 -14.45 -9.94 6.03
N LYS A 178 -13.11 -9.84 6.00
CA LYS A 178 -12.40 -8.70 6.57
C LYS A 178 -12.13 -7.70 5.47
N GLU A 179 -12.61 -6.48 5.65
CA GLU A 179 -12.44 -5.41 4.67
C GLU A 179 -11.86 -4.16 5.33
N MET A 180 -11.12 -3.40 4.51
CA MET A 180 -10.68 -2.06 4.88
C MET A 180 -11.86 -1.09 4.75
N SER A 181 -12.00 -0.25 5.76
CA SER A 181 -12.85 0.92 5.76
C SER A 181 -12.00 2.14 6.09
N TYR A 182 -12.43 3.32 5.65
CA TYR A 182 -11.71 4.56 5.88
C TYR A 182 -12.59 5.53 6.65
N ASP A 183 -12.05 6.06 7.74
CA ASP A 183 -12.64 7.15 8.49
C ASP A 183 -12.00 8.47 8.05
N SER A 184 -12.78 9.28 7.32
CA SER A 184 -12.32 10.56 6.77
C SER A 184 -12.02 11.62 7.82
N THR A 185 -12.67 11.55 8.99
CA THR A 185 -12.52 12.53 10.07
C THR A 185 -11.21 12.30 10.82
N THR A 186 -10.89 11.04 11.11
CA THR A 186 -9.62 10.68 11.79
C THR A 186 -8.47 10.38 10.84
N LYS A 187 -8.74 10.30 9.53
CA LYS A 187 -7.82 9.84 8.47
C LYS A 187 -7.25 8.44 8.75
N MET A 188 -8.07 7.60 9.37
CA MET A 188 -7.66 6.28 9.85
C MET A 188 -8.26 5.18 8.99
N GLN A 189 -7.42 4.24 8.58
CA GLN A 189 -7.89 3.00 7.97
C GLN A 189 -8.28 2.01 9.06
N ARG A 190 -9.38 1.28 8.88
CA ARG A 190 -9.84 0.26 9.84
C ARG A 190 -10.06 -1.05 9.13
N LEU A 191 -9.40 -2.10 9.62
CA LEU A 191 -9.62 -3.47 9.18
C LEU A 191 -10.62 -4.12 10.13
N LYS A 192 -11.86 -4.30 9.67
CA LYS A 192 -12.93 -4.91 10.45
C LYS A 192 -13.53 -6.10 9.72
N GLU A 193 -14.03 -7.04 10.51
CA GLU A 193 -14.81 -8.18 10.01
C GLU A 193 -16.27 -7.76 9.85
N PHE A 194 -16.85 -8.09 8.70
CA PHE A 194 -18.24 -7.85 8.36
C PHE A 194 -18.88 -9.14 7.83
N TRP A 195 -20.22 -9.19 7.89
CA TRP A 195 -20.98 -10.13 7.09
C TRP A 195 -20.85 -9.77 5.60
N ILE A 196 -20.83 -10.79 4.75
CA ILE A 196 -20.88 -10.59 3.30
C ILE A 196 -22.27 -10.15 2.85
N SER A 197 -22.33 -9.60 1.64
CA SER A 197 -23.61 -9.35 0.98
C SER A 197 -24.22 -10.65 0.43
N LYS A 198 -25.53 -10.64 0.20
CA LYS A 198 -26.25 -11.72 -0.50
C LYS A 198 -25.63 -11.99 -1.87
N ALA A 199 -25.27 -10.94 -2.61
CA ALA A 199 -24.59 -11.06 -3.89
C ALA A 199 -23.23 -11.78 -3.79
N SER A 200 -22.44 -11.53 -2.76
CA SER A 200 -21.19 -12.27 -2.51
C SER A 200 -21.46 -13.73 -2.13
N ALA A 201 -22.42 -13.97 -1.25
CA ALA A 201 -22.82 -15.33 -0.85
C ALA A 201 -23.27 -16.19 -2.05
N ASP A 202 -23.96 -15.58 -3.02
CA ASP A 202 -24.39 -16.25 -4.24
C ASP A 202 -23.26 -16.45 -5.26
N GLN A 203 -22.30 -15.52 -5.34
CA GLN A 203 -21.07 -15.72 -6.12
C GLN A 203 -20.22 -16.88 -5.57
N ARG A 204 -20.05 -16.94 -4.24
CA ARG A 204 -19.35 -18.04 -3.56
C ARG A 204 -20.02 -19.38 -3.83
N LYS A 205 -21.35 -19.45 -3.68
CA LYS A 205 -22.16 -20.62 -4.06
C LYS A 205 -21.91 -21.04 -5.52
N GLY A 206 -21.90 -20.08 -6.44
CA GLY A 206 -21.67 -20.31 -7.88
C GLY A 206 -20.32 -20.97 -8.22
N ARG A 207 -19.33 -20.91 -7.32
CA ARG A 207 -18.02 -21.58 -7.52
C ARG A 207 -18.14 -23.11 -7.55
N ALA A 208 -19.13 -23.69 -6.88
CA ALA A 208 -19.39 -25.14 -6.88
C ALA A 208 -20.01 -25.66 -8.19
N GLY A 209 -20.65 -24.80 -8.99
CA GLY A 209 -21.46 -25.21 -10.14
C GLY A 209 -20.81 -25.01 -11.51
N ARG A 210 -19.49 -24.81 -11.57
CA ARG A 210 -18.80 -24.46 -12.83
C ARG A 210 -18.49 -25.66 -13.71
N THR A 211 -17.96 -26.73 -13.13
CA THR A 211 -17.51 -27.92 -13.87
C THR A 211 -18.49 -29.08 -13.82
N GLY A 212 -19.47 -29.04 -12.91
CA GLY A 212 -20.47 -30.08 -12.70
C GLY A 212 -21.39 -29.76 -11.52
N PRO A 213 -22.34 -30.64 -11.19
CA PRO A 213 -23.22 -30.47 -10.02
C PRO A 213 -22.42 -30.36 -8.72
N GLY A 214 -22.73 -29.36 -7.90
CA GLY A 214 -21.96 -29.02 -6.70
C GLY A 214 -22.82 -28.89 -5.45
N VAL A 215 -22.15 -28.69 -4.31
CA VAL A 215 -22.80 -28.44 -3.01
C VAL A 215 -22.17 -27.24 -2.34
N CYS A 216 -23.00 -26.34 -1.81
CA CYS A 216 -22.58 -25.21 -1.01
C CYS A 216 -23.11 -25.35 0.42
N TYR A 217 -22.20 -25.32 1.39
CA TYR A 217 -22.48 -25.34 2.82
C TYR A 217 -22.28 -23.93 3.38
N ARG A 218 -23.34 -23.28 3.87
CA ARG A 218 -23.28 -21.98 4.53
C ARG A 218 -23.20 -22.20 6.04
N ILE A 219 -22.17 -21.68 6.70
CA ILE A 219 -21.91 -21.84 8.14
C ILE A 219 -22.73 -20.86 9.01
N TYR A 220 -23.77 -20.30 8.42
CA TYR A 220 -24.70 -19.33 9.01
C TYR A 220 -26.13 -19.80 8.74
N SER A 221 -27.10 -19.27 9.47
CA SER A 221 -28.50 -19.62 9.30
C SER A 221 -29.12 -18.93 8.09
N GLU A 222 -30.24 -19.44 7.62
CA GLU A 222 -31.02 -18.79 6.56
C GLU A 222 -31.58 -17.43 7.01
N GLN A 223 -31.86 -17.26 8.31
CA GLN A 223 -32.21 -15.96 8.87
C GLN A 223 -31.04 -14.98 8.77
N GLN A 224 -29.83 -15.38 9.16
CA GLN A 224 -28.63 -14.54 9.02
C GLN A 224 -28.37 -14.15 7.56
N TYR A 225 -28.58 -15.07 6.61
CA TYR A 225 -28.53 -14.74 5.17
C TYR A 225 -29.59 -13.71 4.79
N SER A 226 -30.81 -13.82 5.32
CA SER A 226 -31.91 -12.90 5.05
C SER A 226 -31.65 -11.51 5.61
N ASP A 227 -30.93 -11.41 6.74
CA ASP A 227 -30.53 -10.15 7.37
C ASP A 227 -29.33 -9.47 6.67
N MET A 228 -28.61 -10.18 5.79
CA MET A 228 -27.51 -9.59 5.01
C MET A 228 -28.01 -8.56 4.00
N GLU A 229 -27.17 -7.54 3.79
CA GLU A 229 -27.34 -6.55 2.73
C GLU A 229 -27.32 -7.21 1.35
N ALA A 230 -28.09 -6.64 0.41
CA ALA A 230 -28.18 -7.19 -0.94
C ALA A 230 -26.83 -7.14 -1.69
N PHE A 231 -26.10 -6.03 -1.52
CA PHE A 231 -24.81 -5.74 -2.16
C PHE A 231 -23.80 -5.22 -1.15
N SER A 232 -22.51 -5.35 -1.45
CA SER A 232 -21.45 -4.80 -0.61
C SER A 232 -21.38 -3.28 -0.74
N THR A 233 -20.92 -2.61 0.33
CA THR A 233 -20.69 -1.17 0.29
C THR A 233 -19.67 -0.83 -0.81
N PRO A 234 -19.98 0.12 -1.71
CA PRO A 234 -19.09 0.53 -2.81
C PRO A 234 -17.70 0.92 -2.33
N GLU A 235 -16.68 0.62 -3.13
CA GLU A 235 -15.28 0.92 -2.80
C GLU A 235 -15.05 2.42 -2.59
N ILE A 236 -15.67 3.27 -3.40
CA ILE A 236 -15.54 4.74 -3.32
C ILE A 236 -15.96 5.30 -1.96
N SER A 237 -16.85 4.62 -1.24
CA SER A 237 -17.30 5.03 0.10
C SER A 237 -16.36 4.60 1.22
N ARG A 238 -15.34 3.78 0.92
CA ARG A 238 -14.49 3.13 1.92
C ARG A 238 -13.00 3.42 1.76
N VAL A 239 -12.63 4.27 0.80
CA VAL A 239 -11.23 4.62 0.48
C VAL A 239 -10.99 6.13 0.63
N PRO A 240 -9.74 6.57 0.87
CA PRO A 240 -9.39 7.98 0.85
C PRO A 240 -9.68 8.64 -0.51
N LEU A 241 -10.33 9.81 -0.51
CA LEU A 241 -10.79 10.48 -1.73
C LEU A 241 -9.81 11.54 -2.27
N ALA A 242 -8.81 11.96 -1.50
CA ALA A 242 -7.94 13.10 -1.87
C ALA A 242 -7.30 12.94 -3.26
N SER A 243 -6.72 11.77 -3.56
CA SER A 243 -6.07 11.51 -4.85
C SER A 243 -7.05 11.55 -6.03
N ILE A 244 -8.26 11.00 -5.88
CA ILE A 244 -9.26 10.98 -6.96
C ILE A 244 -9.86 12.37 -7.18
N LEU A 245 -10.16 13.13 -6.12
CA LEU A 245 -10.68 14.49 -6.24
C LEU A 245 -9.64 15.45 -6.86
N LEU A 246 -8.35 15.25 -6.56
CA LEU A 246 -7.28 16.01 -7.20
C LEU A 246 -7.19 15.70 -8.71
N LEU A 247 -7.32 14.43 -9.10
CA LEU A 247 -7.37 14.02 -10.50
C LEU A 247 -8.60 14.59 -11.21
N MET A 248 -9.77 14.58 -10.56
CA MET A 248 -10.99 15.21 -11.10
C MET A 248 -10.78 16.70 -11.37
N SER A 249 -10.17 17.39 -10.41
CA SER A 249 -9.86 18.81 -10.52
C SER A 249 -8.84 19.10 -11.63
N SER A 250 -7.85 18.22 -11.84
CA SER A 250 -6.86 18.37 -12.93
C SER A 250 -7.44 18.10 -14.32
N LEU A 251 -8.48 17.27 -14.41
CA LEU A 251 -9.25 17.01 -15.63
C LEU A 251 -10.30 18.09 -15.93
N GLY A 252 -10.42 19.12 -15.08
CA GLY A 252 -11.32 20.24 -15.30
C GLY A 252 -12.74 20.06 -14.78
N VAL A 253 -12.98 19.11 -13.86
CA VAL A 253 -14.25 19.02 -13.13
C VAL A 253 -14.33 20.21 -12.17
N ASN A 254 -15.23 21.16 -12.45
CA ASN A 254 -15.35 22.40 -11.68
C ASN A 254 -15.91 22.20 -10.27
N ASP A 255 -16.92 21.32 -10.13
CA ASP A 255 -17.54 21.01 -8.84
C ASP A 255 -17.69 19.49 -8.72
N VAL A 256 -16.85 18.90 -7.87
CA VAL A 256 -16.83 17.46 -7.62
C VAL A 256 -18.13 16.97 -6.96
N ARG A 257 -18.86 17.84 -6.27
CA ARG A 257 -20.11 17.51 -5.56
C ARG A 257 -21.25 17.23 -6.53
N ARG A 258 -21.19 17.81 -7.74
CA ARG A 258 -22.18 17.64 -8.80
C ARG A 258 -21.80 16.57 -9.82
N PHE A 259 -20.66 15.90 -9.61
CA PHE A 259 -20.20 14.87 -10.54
C PHE A 259 -21.17 13.68 -10.53
N PRO A 260 -21.54 13.12 -11.69
CA PRO A 260 -22.48 12.01 -11.78
C PRO A 260 -21.76 10.72 -11.37
N PHE A 261 -21.67 10.46 -10.07
CA PHE A 261 -21.24 9.15 -9.58
C PHE A 261 -22.37 8.13 -9.75
N ILE A 262 -22.01 6.86 -10.03
CA ILE A 262 -22.98 5.76 -9.98
C ILE A 262 -23.45 5.53 -8.54
N ASP A 263 -22.48 5.48 -7.62
CA ASP A 263 -22.67 5.49 -6.18
C ASP A 263 -21.88 6.68 -5.63
N ALA A 264 -22.59 7.72 -5.16
CA ALA A 264 -21.94 8.92 -4.63
C ALA A 264 -21.27 8.62 -3.28
N PRO A 265 -20.01 9.05 -3.07
CA PRO A 265 -19.40 8.96 -1.76
C PRO A 265 -20.11 9.89 -0.75
N PRO A 266 -20.02 9.61 0.56
CA PRO A 266 -20.59 10.49 1.59
C PRO A 266 -20.08 11.93 1.44
N GLU A 267 -20.97 12.91 1.56
CA GLU A 267 -20.62 14.34 1.40
C GLU A 267 -19.51 14.78 2.37
N GLU A 268 -19.56 14.31 3.62
CA GLU A 268 -18.52 14.59 4.61
C GLU A 268 -17.13 14.09 4.15
N ALA A 269 -17.06 12.93 3.48
CA ALA A 269 -15.81 12.40 2.97
C ALA A 269 -15.26 13.25 1.81
N ILE A 270 -16.13 13.82 0.98
CA ILE A 270 -15.75 14.77 -0.08
C ILE A 270 -15.17 16.04 0.55
N GLU A 271 -15.87 16.64 1.52
CA GLU A 271 -15.42 17.88 2.18
C GLU A 271 -14.09 17.70 2.91
N ASN A 272 -13.94 16.59 3.65
CA ASN A 272 -12.70 16.28 4.36
C ASN A 272 -11.52 16.09 3.39
N ALA A 273 -11.76 15.45 2.24
CA ALA A 273 -10.74 15.30 1.21
C ALA A 273 -10.39 16.64 0.52
N LEU A 274 -11.36 17.52 0.27
CA LEU A 274 -11.11 18.86 -0.25
C LEU A 274 -10.33 19.72 0.74
N LEU A 275 -10.67 19.63 2.04
CA LEU A 275 -9.92 20.29 3.11
C LEU A 275 -8.47 19.80 3.16
N GLU A 276 -8.26 18.48 3.05
CA GLU A 276 -6.92 17.90 2.96
C GLU A 276 -6.13 18.44 1.75
N LEU A 277 -6.74 18.51 0.57
CA LEU A 277 -6.09 19.06 -0.61
C LEU A 277 -5.72 20.54 -0.46
N LYS A 278 -6.56 21.32 0.23
CA LYS A 278 -6.26 22.72 0.59
C LYS A 278 -5.07 22.79 1.56
N GLN A 279 -5.05 21.95 2.60
CA GLN A 279 -3.94 21.85 3.57
C GLN A 279 -2.62 21.42 2.91
N HIS A 280 -2.68 20.51 1.93
CA HIS A 280 -1.50 20.14 1.15
C HIS A 280 -1.03 21.24 0.18
N GLY A 281 -1.84 22.28 -0.05
CA GLY A 281 -1.57 23.35 -1.02
C GLY A 281 -1.81 22.93 -2.46
N ALA A 282 -2.52 21.82 -2.70
CA ALA A 282 -2.89 21.34 -4.02
C ALA A 282 -4.05 22.16 -4.60
N LEU A 283 -4.96 22.62 -3.73
CA LEU A 283 -6.05 23.53 -4.07
C LEU A 283 -5.90 24.86 -3.33
N THR A 284 -6.39 25.93 -3.95
CA THR A 284 -6.59 27.23 -3.30
C THR A 284 -7.80 27.18 -2.35
N PHE A 285 -7.98 28.23 -1.53
CA PHE A 285 -9.17 28.37 -0.68
C PHE A 285 -10.48 28.27 -1.47
N ASN A 286 -10.49 28.82 -2.69
CA ASN A 286 -11.62 28.78 -3.63
C ASN A 286 -11.64 27.51 -4.50
N GLU A 287 -10.98 26.43 -4.07
CA GLU A 287 -10.96 25.10 -4.73
C GLU A 287 -10.36 25.09 -6.15
N LYS A 288 -9.66 26.14 -6.55
CA LYS A 288 -8.91 26.16 -7.81
C LYS A 288 -7.58 25.41 -7.68
N LEU A 289 -7.22 24.65 -8.71
CA LEU A 289 -5.98 23.89 -8.78
C LEU A 289 -4.74 24.80 -8.78
N THR A 290 -3.79 24.54 -7.88
CA THR A 290 -2.53 25.29 -7.80
C THR A 290 -1.47 24.72 -8.76
N SER A 291 -0.37 25.43 -8.98
CA SER A 291 0.78 24.90 -9.73
C SER A 291 1.37 23.64 -9.07
N LEU A 292 1.35 23.57 -7.74
CA LEU A 292 1.72 22.36 -7.01
C LEU A 292 0.70 21.26 -7.29
N GLY A 293 -0.60 21.54 -7.14
CA GLY A 293 -1.69 20.58 -7.40
C GLY A 293 -1.63 19.95 -8.80
N LYS A 294 -1.30 20.73 -9.83
CA LYS A 294 -1.09 20.23 -11.21
C LYS A 294 0.00 19.16 -11.29
N VAL A 295 1.12 19.37 -10.61
CA VAL A 295 2.22 18.39 -10.57
C VAL A 295 1.80 17.18 -9.76
N LEU A 296 1.19 17.38 -8.59
CA LEU A 296 0.75 16.29 -7.71
C LEU A 296 -0.25 15.36 -8.41
N ALA A 297 -1.18 15.91 -9.20
CA ALA A 297 -2.16 15.13 -9.95
C ALA A 297 -1.55 14.20 -11.01
N ASN A 298 -0.31 14.49 -11.47
CA ASN A 298 0.40 13.68 -12.47
C ASN A 298 1.22 12.54 -11.85
N LEU A 299 1.32 12.47 -10.51
CA LEU A 299 2.13 11.46 -9.83
C LEU A 299 1.23 10.30 -9.33
N PRO A 300 1.51 9.04 -9.69
CA PRO A 300 0.65 7.89 -9.38
C PRO A 300 0.87 7.35 -7.96
N ILE A 301 0.87 8.23 -6.95
CA ILE A 301 1.09 7.93 -5.53
C ILE A 301 0.20 8.82 -4.67
N GLU A 302 0.11 8.52 -3.36
CA GLU A 302 -0.66 9.34 -2.43
C GLU A 302 -0.21 10.81 -2.41
N VAL A 303 -1.16 11.74 -2.23
CA VAL A 303 -0.92 13.20 -2.32
C VAL A 303 0.18 13.67 -1.37
N SER A 304 0.22 13.12 -0.15
CA SER A 304 1.22 13.42 0.86
C SER A 304 2.63 13.00 0.41
N LEU A 305 2.78 11.79 -0.14
CA LEU A 305 4.02 11.27 -0.69
C LEU A 305 4.46 12.01 -1.97
N ALA A 306 3.51 12.31 -2.86
CA ALA A 306 3.75 13.16 -4.03
C ALA A 306 4.29 14.53 -3.61
N LYS A 307 3.72 15.14 -2.57
CA LYS A 307 4.19 16.40 -2.00
C LYS A 307 5.60 16.28 -1.42
N ALA A 308 5.89 15.21 -0.69
CA ALA A 308 7.23 14.93 -0.17
C ALA A 308 8.26 14.87 -1.30
N LEU A 309 7.93 14.16 -2.37
CA LEU A 309 8.79 14.03 -3.53
C LEU A 309 9.04 15.38 -4.23
N VAL A 310 7.99 16.15 -4.50
CA VAL A 310 8.12 17.47 -5.15
C VAL A 310 8.95 18.44 -4.30
N ILE A 311 8.71 18.47 -2.99
CA ILE A 311 9.52 19.27 -2.06
C ILE A 311 10.96 18.80 -2.08
N GLY A 312 11.19 17.49 -1.99
CA GLY A 312 12.52 16.88 -2.02
C GLY A 312 13.29 17.24 -3.29
N SER A 313 12.66 17.15 -4.46
CA SER A 313 13.29 17.54 -5.73
C SER A 313 13.63 19.03 -5.77
N ALA A 314 12.79 19.88 -5.20
CA ALA A 314 12.99 21.33 -5.18
C ALA A 314 14.07 21.79 -4.20
N THR A 315 14.23 21.11 -3.06
CA THR A 315 15.05 21.61 -1.94
C THR A 315 16.28 20.78 -1.60
N LEU A 316 16.32 19.49 -1.98
CA LEU A 316 17.52 18.68 -1.78
C LEU A 316 18.61 19.03 -2.81
N PRO A 317 19.89 18.92 -2.44
CA PRO A 317 20.99 18.99 -3.39
C PRO A 317 20.79 17.99 -4.54
N ALA A 318 21.25 18.32 -5.75
CA ALA A 318 21.03 17.50 -6.94
C ALA A 318 21.44 16.03 -6.74
N HIS A 319 22.59 15.78 -6.11
CA HIS A 319 23.11 14.44 -5.82
C HIS A 319 22.34 13.66 -4.73
N LYS A 320 21.37 14.28 -4.04
CA LYS A 320 20.54 13.64 -3.00
C LYS A 320 19.05 13.61 -3.32
N ARG A 321 18.60 14.13 -4.47
CA ARG A 321 17.18 14.05 -4.87
C ARG A 321 16.68 12.60 -4.97
N ASP A 322 17.57 11.67 -5.28
CA ASP A 322 17.29 10.23 -5.38
C ASP A 322 16.91 9.61 -4.04
N SER A 323 17.36 10.17 -2.91
CA SER A 323 16.91 9.73 -1.58
C SER A 323 15.43 10.00 -1.33
N ALA A 324 14.89 11.12 -1.84
CA ALA A 324 13.45 11.39 -1.79
C ALA A 324 12.67 10.47 -2.73
N LEU A 325 13.21 10.12 -3.90
CA LEU A 325 12.62 9.12 -4.80
C LEU A 325 12.56 7.73 -4.16
N ALA A 326 13.67 7.27 -3.61
CA ALA A 326 13.76 5.97 -2.95
C ALA A 326 12.81 5.89 -1.74
N LEU A 327 12.80 6.93 -0.89
CA LEU A 327 11.90 7.03 0.25
C LEU A 327 10.43 7.00 -0.16
N THR A 328 10.07 7.82 -1.15
CA THR A 328 8.69 7.93 -1.63
C THR A 328 8.23 6.64 -2.30
N ALA A 329 9.10 6.01 -3.11
CA ALA A 329 8.80 4.72 -3.73
C ALA A 329 8.68 3.62 -2.68
N ALA A 330 9.55 3.60 -1.66
CA ALA A 330 9.53 2.62 -0.59
C ALA A 330 8.24 2.68 0.24
N LEU A 331 7.72 3.88 0.50
CA LEU A 331 6.44 4.09 1.20
C LEU A 331 5.22 3.89 0.28
N GLY A 332 5.39 4.06 -1.04
CA GLY A 332 4.31 3.94 -2.02
C GLY A 332 4.05 2.51 -2.49
N VAL A 333 5.01 1.59 -2.34
CA VAL A 333 4.78 0.16 -2.60
C VAL A 333 4.18 -0.53 -1.36
N ARG A 334 3.59 -1.72 -1.56
CA ARG A 334 3.22 -2.59 -0.44
C ARG A 334 4.46 -2.93 0.39
N SER A 335 4.25 -3.24 1.67
CA SER A 335 5.32 -3.62 2.60
C SER A 335 6.31 -4.60 1.95
N ILE A 336 7.60 -4.29 2.06
CA ILE A 336 8.68 -5.16 1.57
C ILE A 336 8.92 -6.37 2.48
N PHE A 337 8.31 -6.40 3.67
CA PHE A 337 8.50 -7.46 4.65
C PHE A 337 7.56 -8.63 4.42
N THR A 338 8.09 -9.84 4.55
CA THR A 338 7.30 -11.07 4.57
C THR A 338 6.63 -11.27 5.93
N ARG A 339 5.70 -12.23 6.01
CA ARG A 339 5.06 -12.61 7.28
C ARG A 339 6.07 -13.06 8.35
N ASN A 340 7.13 -13.75 7.93
CA ASN A 340 8.13 -14.30 8.84
C ASN A 340 9.11 -13.23 9.35
N ALA A 341 9.20 -12.08 8.67
CA ALA A 341 10.13 -11.00 8.99
C ALA A 341 10.03 -10.46 10.43
N HIS A 342 8.88 -10.66 11.08
CA HIS A 342 8.63 -10.21 12.46
C HIS A 342 8.25 -11.36 13.42
N ARG A 343 8.30 -12.62 12.94
CA ARG A 343 7.98 -13.82 13.75
C ARG A 343 9.20 -14.70 13.96
N ASP A 344 10.10 -14.70 12.99
CA ASP A 344 11.34 -15.47 13.03
C ASP A 344 12.48 -14.61 13.60
N PHE A 345 13.03 -15.07 14.71
CA PHE A 345 14.13 -14.41 15.41
C PHE A 345 15.40 -14.32 14.55
N GLU A 346 15.67 -15.31 13.69
CA GLU A 346 16.84 -15.29 12.81
C GLU A 346 16.70 -14.18 11.75
N CYS A 347 15.52 -14.08 11.14
CA CYS A 347 15.19 -13.00 10.20
C CYS A 347 15.37 -11.63 10.85
N GLU A 348 14.87 -11.46 12.07
CA GLU A 348 15.02 -10.20 12.80
C GLU A 348 16.48 -9.89 13.10
N ASN A 349 17.24 -10.86 13.59
CA ASN A 349 18.65 -10.66 13.94
C ASN A 349 19.51 -10.33 12.72
N ALA A 350 19.26 -10.99 11.58
CA ALA A 350 19.93 -10.71 10.31
C ALA A 350 19.59 -9.32 9.75
N ARG A 351 18.41 -8.78 10.09
CA ARG A 351 17.95 -7.46 9.64
C ARG A 351 18.47 -6.30 10.49
N LYS A 352 18.75 -6.51 11.79
CA LYS A 352 19.21 -5.46 12.74
C LYS A 352 20.22 -4.46 12.17
N PRO A 353 21.28 -4.86 11.41
CA PRO A 353 22.25 -3.90 10.87
C PRO A 353 21.68 -2.91 9.87
N ASP A 354 20.55 -3.25 9.24
CA ASP A 354 19.87 -2.46 8.23
C ASP A 354 18.70 -1.64 8.81
N GLU A 355 18.36 -1.83 10.09
CA GLU A 355 17.32 -1.07 10.80
C GLU A 355 17.82 0.33 11.20
N SER A 356 16.92 1.32 11.17
CA SER A 356 17.23 2.70 11.51
C SER A 356 16.50 3.13 12.78
N ASP A 357 17.25 3.64 13.74
CA ASP A 357 16.72 4.24 14.96
C ASP A 357 15.95 5.55 14.73
N HIS A 358 15.95 6.06 13.49
CA HIS A 358 15.16 7.21 13.08
C HIS A 358 13.73 6.85 12.64
N GLY A 359 13.42 5.56 12.48
CA GLY A 359 12.07 5.06 12.23
C GLY A 359 11.95 4.26 10.94
N ASP A 360 10.73 3.76 10.70
CA ASP A 360 10.42 2.81 9.63
C ASP A 360 10.76 3.34 8.23
N PRO A 361 10.43 4.60 7.85
CA PRO A 361 10.72 5.09 6.50
C PRO A 361 12.20 5.02 6.13
N LEU A 362 13.09 5.19 7.12
CA LEU A 362 14.53 5.13 6.87
C LEU A 362 15.09 3.71 6.92
N THR A 363 14.49 2.83 7.73
CA THR A 363 14.76 1.38 7.65
C THR A 363 14.46 0.84 6.25
N LEU A 364 13.35 1.26 5.63
CA LEU A 364 13.00 0.84 4.27
C LEU A 364 14.04 1.29 3.22
N VAL A 365 14.51 2.54 3.31
CA VAL A 365 15.55 3.07 2.41
C VAL A 365 16.90 2.37 2.65
N SER A 366 17.24 2.10 3.91
CA SER A 366 18.46 1.38 4.30
C SER A 366 18.49 -0.02 3.70
N LEU A 367 17.40 -0.78 3.86
CA LEU A 367 17.24 -2.12 3.27
C LEU A 367 17.32 -2.10 1.75
N TYR A 368 16.70 -1.10 1.11
CA TYR A 368 16.80 -0.93 -0.34
C TYR A 368 18.25 -0.69 -0.79
N CYS A 369 18.98 0.18 -0.10
CA CYS A 369 20.40 0.44 -0.38
C CYS A 369 21.25 -0.83 -0.16
N ALA A 370 21.00 -1.57 0.90
CA ALA A 370 21.70 -2.82 1.20
C ALA A 370 21.48 -3.87 0.10
N TRP A 371 20.23 -4.03 -0.36
CA TRP A 371 19.92 -4.91 -1.48
C TRP A 371 20.61 -4.51 -2.78
N LEU A 372 20.63 -3.21 -3.11
CA LEU A 372 21.35 -2.72 -4.30
C LEU A 372 22.86 -3.03 -4.23
N ARG A 373 23.48 -2.97 -3.05
CA ARG A 373 24.90 -3.37 -2.88
C ARG A 373 25.09 -4.85 -3.19
N VAL A 374 24.25 -5.71 -2.64
CA VAL A 374 24.27 -7.16 -2.93
C VAL A 374 24.11 -7.44 -4.43
N LYS A 375 23.22 -6.69 -5.11
CA LYS A 375 23.07 -6.74 -6.57
C LYS A 375 24.31 -6.30 -7.33
N SER A 376 24.96 -5.22 -6.88
CA SER A 376 26.19 -4.72 -7.51
C SER A 376 27.35 -5.71 -7.42
N GLU A 377 27.40 -6.51 -6.34
CA GLU A 377 28.43 -7.52 -6.11
C GLU A 377 28.16 -8.84 -6.87
N GLY A 378 27.02 -8.97 -7.55
CA GLY A 378 26.64 -10.20 -8.25
C GLY A 378 26.31 -11.37 -7.31
N ARG A 379 26.05 -11.11 -6.03
CA ARG A 379 25.75 -12.14 -5.02
C ARG A 379 24.29 -12.58 -5.08
N GLY A 380 24.00 -13.76 -4.52
CA GLY A 380 22.67 -14.36 -4.41
C GLY A 380 21.67 -13.51 -3.61
N SER A 381 21.12 -12.48 -4.25
CA SER A 381 20.19 -11.52 -3.65
C SER A 381 18.89 -12.15 -3.13
N GLY A 382 18.45 -13.28 -3.70
CA GLY A 382 17.30 -14.04 -3.20
C GLY A 382 17.55 -14.61 -1.80
N ALA A 383 18.68 -15.29 -1.62
CA ALA A 383 19.11 -15.78 -0.31
C ALA A 383 19.35 -14.65 0.71
N TRP A 384 19.81 -13.48 0.26
CA TRP A 384 19.91 -12.29 1.13
C TRP A 384 18.53 -11.79 1.58
N CYS A 385 17.57 -11.72 0.66
CA CYS A 385 16.20 -11.28 0.95
C CYS A 385 15.49 -12.26 1.89
N SER A 386 15.57 -13.56 1.59
CA SER A 386 14.95 -14.63 2.39
C SER A 386 15.42 -14.60 3.84
N ARG A 387 16.76 -14.54 4.07
CA ARG A 387 17.36 -14.46 5.42
C ARG A 387 16.95 -13.24 6.25
N ARG A 388 16.41 -12.18 5.62
CA ARG A 388 15.95 -10.95 6.29
C ARG A 388 14.44 -10.82 6.34
N GLY A 389 13.71 -11.83 5.85
CA GLY A 389 12.26 -11.75 5.68
C GLY A 389 11.85 -10.61 4.74
N VAL A 390 12.58 -10.38 3.65
CA VAL A 390 12.26 -9.35 2.65
C VAL A 390 11.77 -10.01 1.36
N GLU A 391 10.72 -9.45 0.76
CA GLU A 391 10.19 -9.90 -0.52
C GLU A 391 10.92 -9.20 -1.66
N GLN A 392 11.81 -9.92 -2.36
CA GLN A 392 12.64 -9.36 -3.43
C GLN A 392 11.81 -8.71 -4.56
N GLN A 393 10.62 -9.27 -4.85
CA GLN A 393 9.69 -8.69 -5.82
C GLN A 393 9.36 -7.23 -5.51
N ARG A 394 9.15 -6.89 -4.24
CA ARG A 394 8.80 -5.53 -3.82
C ARG A 394 9.94 -4.54 -4.03
N LEU A 395 11.19 -5.00 -3.94
CA LEU A 395 12.37 -4.16 -4.21
C LEU A 395 12.53 -3.86 -5.72
N TYR A 396 12.13 -4.80 -6.58
CA TYR A 396 12.03 -4.55 -8.02
C TYR A 396 10.91 -3.55 -8.33
N GLU A 397 9.73 -3.72 -7.73
CA GLU A 397 8.60 -2.78 -7.86
C GLU A 397 8.98 -1.37 -7.39
N LEU A 398 9.67 -1.26 -6.25
CA LEU A 398 10.21 -0.01 -5.71
C LEU A 398 11.16 0.66 -6.73
N THR A 399 12.13 -0.09 -7.27
CA THR A 399 13.07 0.46 -8.26
C THR A 399 12.33 0.97 -9.50
N LYS A 400 11.34 0.20 -9.99
CA LYS A 400 10.53 0.57 -11.15
C LYS A 400 9.69 1.83 -10.87
N LEU A 401 9.05 1.91 -9.72
CA LEU A 401 8.27 3.08 -9.29
C LEU A 401 9.18 4.31 -9.17
N ALA A 402 10.35 4.19 -8.53
CA ALA A 402 11.30 5.28 -8.42
C ALA A 402 11.79 5.78 -9.80
N ALA A 403 12.00 4.87 -10.76
CA ALA A 403 12.35 5.23 -12.13
C ALA A 403 11.19 5.95 -12.86
N GLN A 404 9.95 5.47 -12.71
CA GLN A 404 8.76 6.12 -13.27
C GLN A 404 8.55 7.52 -12.69
N LEU A 405 8.64 7.66 -11.36
CA LEU A 405 8.53 8.94 -10.67
C LEU A 405 9.64 9.91 -11.12
N ARG A 406 10.88 9.43 -11.30
CA ARG A 406 11.96 10.24 -11.86
C ARG A 406 11.61 10.75 -13.25
N GLY A 407 11.13 9.88 -14.14
CA GLY A 407 10.70 10.27 -15.49
C GLY A 407 9.63 11.36 -15.46
N LEU A 408 8.59 11.17 -14.65
CA LEU A 408 7.54 12.18 -14.47
C LEU A 408 8.08 13.50 -13.92
N LEU A 409 9.03 13.47 -12.99
CA LEU A 409 9.67 14.70 -12.50
C LEU A 409 10.53 15.38 -13.56
N GLN A 410 11.22 14.62 -14.42
CA GLN A 410 11.98 15.15 -15.56
C GLN A 410 11.04 15.79 -16.59
N ASP A 411 9.93 15.13 -16.93
CA ASP A 411 8.90 15.66 -17.83
C ASP A 411 8.29 16.97 -17.29
N ASN A 412 8.16 17.07 -15.97
CA ASN A 412 7.68 18.26 -15.26
C ASN A 412 8.79 19.28 -14.90
N ASN A 413 10.01 19.10 -15.43
CA ASN A 413 11.21 19.94 -15.21
C ASN A 413 11.54 20.18 -13.72
N LEU A 414 11.29 19.18 -12.87
CA LEU A 414 11.62 19.18 -11.44
C LEU A 414 12.94 18.50 -11.12
N MET A 415 13.41 17.68 -12.04
CA MET A 415 14.71 17.01 -11.97
C MET A 415 15.43 17.20 -13.28
N GLU A 416 16.74 17.40 -13.18
CA GLU A 416 17.60 17.43 -14.35
C GLU A 416 17.60 16.06 -15.04
N THR A 417 17.57 16.08 -16.37
CA THR A 417 17.95 14.91 -17.15
C THR A 417 19.45 14.77 -16.96
N GLN A 418 19.88 13.67 -16.36
CA GLN A 418 21.31 13.36 -16.32
C GLN A 418 21.79 13.29 -17.77
N GLU A 419 22.84 14.05 -18.10
CA GLU A 419 23.55 13.82 -19.35
C GLU A 419 23.97 12.34 -19.36
N PRO A 420 23.79 11.62 -20.47
CA PRO A 420 24.20 10.24 -20.54
C PRO A 420 25.67 10.18 -20.14
N GLU A 421 25.98 9.41 -19.07
CA GLU A 421 27.37 9.16 -18.68
C GLU A 421 28.15 8.82 -19.95
N THR A 422 29.24 9.55 -20.21
CA THR A 422 30.04 9.38 -21.42
C THR A 422 30.73 8.03 -21.37
N MET A 423 29.99 6.97 -21.69
CA MET A 423 30.53 5.63 -21.83
C MET A 423 31.53 5.64 -22.97
N SER A 424 32.71 5.09 -22.70
CA SER A 424 33.70 4.80 -23.73
C SER A 424 33.08 3.93 -24.82
N SER A 425 33.65 3.97 -26.04
CA SER A 425 33.23 3.07 -27.13
C SER A 425 33.28 1.59 -26.71
N ALA A 426 34.27 1.23 -25.88
CA ALA A 426 34.43 -0.11 -25.32
C ALA A 426 33.29 -0.49 -24.36
N GLU A 427 32.93 0.38 -23.41
CA GLU A 427 31.81 0.14 -22.49
C GLU A 427 30.47 0.06 -23.22
N ARG A 428 30.26 0.90 -24.24
CA ARG A 428 29.06 0.83 -25.09
C ARG A 428 28.95 -0.49 -25.84
N ALA A 429 30.05 -0.97 -26.42
CA ALA A 429 30.09 -2.26 -27.11
C ALA A 429 29.83 -3.42 -26.14
N LEU A 430 30.44 -3.40 -24.96
CA LEU A 430 30.23 -4.39 -23.90
C LEU A 430 28.76 -4.40 -23.44
N ARG A 431 28.19 -3.22 -23.16
CA ARG A 431 26.79 -3.07 -22.73
C ARG A 431 25.82 -3.54 -23.81
N HIS A 432 26.09 -3.25 -25.07
CA HIS A 432 25.27 -3.75 -26.18
C HIS A 432 25.31 -5.28 -26.28
N GLY A 433 26.51 -5.89 -26.12
CA GLY A 433 26.67 -7.34 -26.06
C GLY A 433 25.89 -7.98 -24.91
N GLN A 434 26.02 -7.41 -23.71
CA GLN A 434 25.27 -7.84 -22.52
C GLN A 434 23.75 -7.71 -22.71
N LEU A 435 23.27 -6.59 -23.27
CA LEU A 435 21.85 -6.38 -23.52
C LEU A 435 21.28 -7.37 -24.54
N LYS A 436 22.08 -7.76 -25.54
CA LYS A 436 21.69 -8.81 -26.49
C LYS A 436 21.52 -10.15 -25.76
N GLN A 437 22.50 -10.56 -24.95
CA GLN A 437 22.42 -11.78 -24.13
C GLN A 437 21.22 -11.76 -23.18
N LEU A 438 20.96 -10.64 -22.50
CA LEU A 438 19.81 -10.47 -21.61
C LEU A 438 18.47 -10.57 -22.35
N LYS A 439 18.37 -9.99 -23.55
CA LYS A 439 17.16 -10.13 -24.40
C LYS A 439 16.94 -11.57 -24.85
N ASP A 440 18.01 -12.27 -25.20
CA ASP A 440 17.95 -13.68 -25.61
C ASP A 440 17.53 -14.57 -24.43
N MET A 441 18.12 -14.37 -23.24
CA MET A 441 17.70 -15.06 -22.00
C MET A 441 16.23 -14.78 -21.66
N ARG A 442 15.77 -13.52 -21.77
CA ARG A 442 14.35 -13.17 -21.54
C ARG A 442 13.43 -13.91 -22.51
N ARG A 443 13.84 -14.06 -23.78
CA ARG A 443 13.06 -14.78 -24.79
C ARG A 443 13.01 -16.28 -24.48
N GLN A 444 14.14 -16.88 -24.14
CA GLN A 444 14.22 -18.29 -23.75
C GLN A 444 13.36 -18.57 -22.52
N TYR A 445 13.43 -17.73 -21.49
CA TYR A 445 12.61 -17.85 -20.29
C TYR A 445 11.11 -17.80 -20.61
N LYS A 446 10.68 -16.84 -21.44
CA LYS A 446 9.27 -16.75 -21.86
C LYS A 446 8.82 -17.96 -22.68
N GLN A 447 9.71 -18.56 -23.48
CA GLN A 447 9.42 -19.77 -24.24
C GLN A 447 9.29 -20.98 -23.30
N LYS A 448 10.25 -21.19 -22.39
CA LYS A 448 10.21 -22.23 -21.34
C LYS A 448 8.94 -22.10 -20.50
N ALA A 449 8.62 -20.91 -20.01
CA ALA A 449 7.41 -20.66 -19.23
C ALA A 449 6.12 -20.96 -20.02
N ALA A 450 6.07 -20.67 -21.32
CA ALA A 450 4.91 -20.99 -22.17
C ALA A 450 4.79 -22.50 -22.47
N GLU A 451 5.91 -23.22 -22.51
CA GLU A 451 5.93 -24.69 -22.60
C GLU A 451 5.52 -25.35 -21.28
N ASP A 452 6.00 -24.81 -20.16
CA ASP A 452 5.64 -25.29 -18.82
C ASP A 452 4.17 -25.04 -18.51
N LEU A 453 3.58 -23.92 -18.96
CA LEU A 453 2.14 -23.67 -18.82
C LEU A 453 1.28 -24.71 -19.55
N LYS A 454 1.82 -25.33 -20.62
CA LYS A 454 1.14 -26.41 -21.34
C LYS A 454 1.29 -27.76 -20.64
N ARG A 455 2.26 -27.91 -19.73
CA ARG A 455 2.48 -29.13 -18.95
C ARG A 455 1.69 -29.08 -17.65
N LYS A 456 0.79 -30.06 -17.47
CA LYS A 456 -0.02 -30.17 -16.25
C LYS A 456 0.86 -30.68 -15.09
N LYS A 457 1.19 -29.81 -14.13
CA LYS A 457 1.92 -30.18 -12.91
C LYS A 457 0.98 -30.95 -11.96
N ARG A 458 1.54 -31.94 -11.25
CA ARG A 458 0.82 -32.79 -10.27
C ARG A 458 1.35 -32.53 -8.86
N LEU A 459 0.46 -32.43 -7.88
CA LEU A 459 0.80 -32.28 -6.46
C LEU A 459 1.24 -33.63 -5.84
N LYS A 460 2.16 -33.63 -4.87
CA LYS A 460 2.53 -34.82 -4.07
C LYS A 460 1.92 -34.78 -2.67
N MET A 461 1.76 -35.95 -2.04
CA MET A 461 1.16 -36.12 -0.70
C MET A 461 2.12 -35.81 0.47
N ASP A 462 3.41 -36.17 0.35
CA ASP A 462 4.35 -36.16 1.49
C ASP A 462 5.30 -34.95 1.56
N SER A 463 5.35 -34.12 0.52
CA SER A 463 6.04 -32.83 0.57
C SER A 463 5.28 -31.84 -0.27
N TRP A 464 5.18 -30.61 0.22
CA TRP A 464 4.61 -29.46 -0.49
C TRP A 464 5.45 -29.03 -1.71
N GLU A 465 6.29 -29.93 -2.23
CA GLU A 465 7.21 -29.75 -3.33
C GLU A 465 6.64 -30.35 -4.62
N ILE A 466 6.78 -29.58 -5.69
CA ILE A 466 6.46 -29.98 -7.06
C ILE A 466 7.61 -30.85 -7.54
N VAL A 467 7.36 -32.08 -7.97
CA VAL A 467 8.33 -32.80 -8.81
C VAL A 467 7.96 -32.57 -10.25
N ASP A 468 8.73 -31.72 -10.92
CA ASP A 468 8.94 -31.89 -12.35
C ASP A 468 9.81 -33.14 -12.48
N GLU A 469 9.39 -34.15 -13.25
CA GLU A 469 10.16 -35.39 -13.45
C GLU A 469 11.53 -35.16 -14.13
N ARG A 470 11.91 -33.88 -14.34
CA ARG A 470 13.21 -33.41 -14.84
C ARG A 470 13.75 -32.17 -14.11
N ALA A 471 13.29 -31.83 -12.90
CA ALA A 471 13.88 -30.74 -12.13
C ALA A 471 15.30 -31.13 -11.67
N ASN A 472 16.30 -30.82 -12.48
CA ASN A 472 17.67 -30.74 -12.02
C ASN A 472 17.76 -29.67 -10.93
N ASP A 473 18.51 -29.99 -9.88
CA ASP A 473 18.91 -29.20 -8.71
C ASP A 473 19.76 -27.94 -9.05
N ASP A 474 19.52 -27.28 -10.19
CA ASP A 474 20.14 -26.00 -10.49
C ASP A 474 19.25 -24.87 -9.94
N ASP A 475 19.42 -24.60 -8.64
CA ASP A 475 18.85 -23.46 -7.89
C ASP A 475 19.40 -22.08 -8.35
N ASN A 476 19.78 -21.99 -9.63
CA ASN A 476 20.30 -20.81 -10.33
C ASN A 476 19.38 -20.34 -11.46
N ASP A 477 18.09 -20.73 -11.45
CA ASP A 477 17.14 -20.26 -12.46
C ASP A 477 16.93 -18.74 -12.26
N LEU A 478 17.60 -17.94 -13.11
CA LEU A 478 17.53 -16.49 -13.12
C LEU A 478 16.07 -16.03 -13.29
N ASP A 479 15.51 -15.43 -12.24
CA ASP A 479 14.20 -14.78 -12.26
C ASP A 479 14.13 -13.79 -13.45
N ILE A 480 13.05 -13.84 -14.24
CA ILE A 480 12.80 -12.89 -15.34
C ILE A 480 12.90 -11.43 -14.88
N ARG A 481 12.54 -11.14 -13.63
CA ARG A 481 12.64 -9.81 -13.04
C ARG A 481 14.08 -9.39 -12.82
N ASP A 482 14.98 -10.33 -12.55
CA ASP A 482 16.41 -10.05 -12.47
C ASP A 482 16.97 -9.67 -13.84
N ILE A 483 16.55 -10.39 -14.89
CA ILE A 483 16.90 -10.07 -16.26
C ILE A 483 16.41 -8.66 -16.62
N GLU A 484 15.14 -8.34 -16.35
CA GLU A 484 14.56 -7.01 -16.61
C GLU A 484 15.25 -5.90 -15.82
N PHE A 485 15.60 -6.17 -14.56
CA PHE A 485 16.36 -5.25 -13.72
C PHE A 485 17.74 -4.96 -14.32
N ARG A 486 18.50 -5.99 -14.72
CA ARG A 486 19.83 -5.85 -15.32
C ARG A 486 19.81 -5.22 -16.72
N MET A 487 18.71 -5.39 -17.45
CA MET A 487 18.48 -4.69 -18.73
C MET A 487 18.36 -3.18 -18.53
N THR A 488 17.78 -2.74 -17.42
CA THR A 488 17.51 -1.32 -17.15
C THR A 488 18.64 -0.66 -16.33
N ASN A 489 19.30 -1.43 -15.46
CA ASN A 489 20.31 -0.95 -14.53
C ASN A 489 21.63 -1.69 -14.77
N ASP A 490 22.64 -0.97 -15.26
CA ASP A 490 24.03 -1.43 -15.29
C ASP A 490 24.73 -1.15 -13.95
N ALA A 491 26.01 -1.53 -13.86
CA ALA A 491 26.80 -1.37 -12.65
C ALA A 491 26.94 0.11 -12.23
N SER A 492 27.19 1.03 -13.17
CA SER A 492 27.30 2.46 -12.85
C SER A 492 25.96 3.02 -12.38
N ARG A 493 24.85 2.64 -13.02
CA ARG A 493 23.50 3.03 -12.57
C ARG A 493 23.19 2.52 -11.18
N ILE A 494 23.54 1.27 -10.84
CA ILE A 494 23.34 0.73 -9.50
C ILE A 494 24.16 1.53 -8.47
N GLN A 495 25.41 1.88 -8.77
CA GLN A 495 26.22 2.73 -7.90
C GLN A 495 25.66 4.15 -7.75
N ALA A 496 25.13 4.73 -8.83
CA ALA A 496 24.42 6.01 -8.79
C ALA A 496 23.17 5.93 -7.88
N LEU A 497 22.40 4.84 -7.97
CA LEU A 497 21.24 4.62 -7.09
C LEU A 497 21.66 4.48 -5.62
N ILE A 498 22.73 3.76 -5.31
CA ILE A 498 23.24 3.60 -3.92
C ILE A 498 23.70 4.95 -3.36
N SER A 499 24.54 5.67 -4.10
CA SER A 499 25.10 6.96 -3.68
C SER A 499 24.02 8.05 -3.54
N GLY A 500 23.06 8.06 -4.47
CA GLY A 500 21.95 9.02 -4.48
C GLY A 500 20.87 8.73 -3.44
N SER A 501 20.59 7.45 -3.16
CA SER A 501 19.54 7.04 -2.21
C SER A 501 20.02 7.04 -0.76
N SER A 502 21.31 6.82 -0.52
CA SER A 502 21.87 6.72 0.83
C SER A 502 21.88 8.07 1.57
N THR A 503 21.55 8.02 2.86
CA THR A 503 21.74 9.14 3.80
C THR A 503 23.12 9.04 4.43
N SER A 504 24.16 9.35 3.65
CA SER A 504 25.58 9.20 4.05
C SER A 504 26.03 10.18 5.13
N SER A 505 25.40 11.35 5.23
CA SER A 505 25.70 12.35 6.27
C SER A 505 24.49 12.62 7.16
N GLY A 506 24.74 12.99 8.42
CA GLY A 506 23.68 13.42 9.35
C GLY A 506 22.87 14.62 8.83
N ARG A 507 23.48 15.47 8.00
CA ARG A 507 22.79 16.58 7.34
C ARG A 507 21.79 16.09 6.30
N ASP A 508 22.20 15.16 5.43
CA ASP A 508 21.32 14.60 4.39
C ASP A 508 20.13 13.88 5.01
N LEU A 509 20.39 13.14 6.08
CA LEU A 509 19.38 12.48 6.90
C LEU A 509 18.35 13.47 7.43
N VAL A 510 18.79 14.54 8.10
CA VAL A 510 17.88 15.57 8.64
C VAL A 510 17.09 16.25 7.54
N MET A 511 17.72 16.57 6.40
CA MET A 511 17.04 17.18 5.26
C MET A 511 15.95 16.27 4.70
N LEU A 512 16.23 14.97 4.51
CA LEU A 512 15.25 14.01 4.03
C LEU A 512 14.07 13.86 5.00
N LYS A 513 14.37 13.79 6.30
CA LYS A 513 13.36 13.75 7.37
C LYS A 513 12.48 15.00 7.37
N LEU A 514 13.06 16.19 7.20
CA LEU A 514 12.34 17.46 7.13
C LEU A 514 11.44 17.53 5.89
N VAL A 515 11.89 17.02 4.74
CA VAL A 515 11.09 16.94 3.51
C VAL A 515 9.85 16.07 3.72
N LEU A 516 10.03 14.86 4.26
CA LEU A 516 8.92 13.94 4.53
C LEU A 516 7.98 14.53 5.58
N CYS A 517 8.51 15.02 6.70
CA CYS A 517 7.71 15.58 7.78
C CYS A 517 6.88 16.80 7.34
N ARG A 518 7.46 17.69 6.51
CA ARG A 518 6.73 18.83 5.94
C ARG A 518 5.56 18.41 5.04
N ALA A 519 5.68 17.28 4.37
CA ALA A 519 4.63 16.77 3.50
C ALA A 519 3.51 16.07 4.27
N LEU A 520 3.86 15.41 5.38
CA LEU A 520 2.94 14.69 6.26
C LEU A 520 2.24 15.59 7.28
N TYR A 521 2.85 16.72 7.66
CA TYR A 521 2.28 17.67 8.62
C TYR A 521 0.82 18.04 8.25
N PRO A 522 -0.14 17.99 9.21
CA PRO A 522 0.02 17.93 10.67
C PRO A 522 -0.04 16.51 11.26
N GLN A 523 0.28 15.45 10.51
CA GLN A 523 0.31 14.07 11.02
C GLN A 523 1.48 13.81 11.97
N ILE A 524 1.33 14.29 13.20
CA ILE A 524 2.27 14.11 14.29
C ILE A 524 1.59 13.47 15.51
N ALA A 525 2.38 12.77 16.30
CA ALA A 525 1.95 12.16 17.54
C ALA A 525 2.93 12.50 18.68
N VAL A 526 2.38 12.72 19.87
CA VAL A 526 3.13 13.02 21.09
C VAL A 526 2.93 11.87 22.09
N ALA A 527 3.99 11.50 22.79
CA ALA A 527 3.93 10.47 23.83
C ALA A 527 2.98 10.89 24.96
N ASP A 528 2.23 9.93 25.50
CA ASP A 528 1.41 10.13 26.69
C ASP A 528 2.29 10.42 27.92
N GLU A 529 1.85 11.36 28.77
CA GLU A 529 2.60 11.79 29.96
C GLU A 529 2.79 10.65 30.99
N PHE A 530 1.90 9.65 30.99
CA PHE A 530 1.93 8.49 31.88
C PHE A 530 2.66 7.29 31.28
N ASN A 531 3.37 7.43 30.16
CA ASN A 531 4.14 6.34 29.57
C ASN A 531 5.25 5.79 30.47
N HIS A 532 5.73 6.60 31.42
CA HIS A 532 6.75 6.21 32.41
C HIS A 532 6.28 5.09 33.36
N CYS A 533 4.96 4.93 33.57
CA CYS A 533 4.40 3.87 34.41
C CYS A 533 3.80 2.70 33.61
N LYS A 534 3.96 2.70 32.27
CA LYS A 534 3.41 1.68 31.37
C LYS A 534 4.50 0.72 30.90
N SER A 535 4.10 -0.50 30.57
CA SER A 535 5.01 -1.45 29.92
C SER A 535 5.41 -0.95 28.52
N PRO A 536 6.55 -1.39 27.95
CA PRO A 536 6.98 -1.01 26.60
C PRO A 536 5.94 -1.32 25.52
N SER A 537 5.15 -2.39 25.69
CA SER A 537 4.08 -2.79 24.77
C SER A 537 2.79 -1.97 24.90
N GLU A 538 2.68 -1.14 25.94
CA GLU A 538 1.47 -0.38 26.28
C GLU A 538 1.69 1.13 26.20
N GLN A 539 2.78 1.56 25.55
CA GLN A 539 3.09 2.97 25.35
C GLN A 539 2.01 3.62 24.47
N LEU A 540 1.41 4.69 24.98
CA LEU A 540 0.34 5.45 24.33
C LEU A 540 0.88 6.74 23.74
N TYR A 541 0.23 7.17 22.67
CA TYR A 541 0.51 8.40 21.95
C TYR A 541 -0.80 9.12 21.62
N HIS A 542 -0.71 10.42 21.42
CA HIS A 542 -1.84 11.29 21.10
C HIS A 542 -1.60 11.97 19.76
N THR A 543 -2.59 11.85 18.88
CA THR A 543 -2.68 12.65 17.65
C THR A 543 -3.80 13.67 17.78
N TRP A 544 -3.79 14.71 16.95
CA TRP A 544 -4.83 15.73 16.95
C TRP A 544 -6.24 15.15 16.78
N SER A 545 -6.40 14.21 15.84
CA SER A 545 -7.71 13.64 15.49
C SER A 545 -8.08 12.40 16.30
N LYS A 546 -7.08 11.69 16.87
CA LYS A 546 -7.28 10.44 17.61
C LYS A 546 -6.31 10.35 18.80
N PRO A 547 -6.80 10.47 20.05
CA PRO A 547 -6.00 10.21 21.24
C PRO A 547 -5.85 8.71 21.50
N PHE A 548 -4.94 8.34 22.42
CA PHE A 548 -4.72 6.98 22.91
C PHE A 548 -4.43 5.94 21.81
N VAL A 549 -3.50 6.27 20.91
CA VAL A 549 -3.03 5.37 19.85
C VAL A 549 -1.71 4.71 20.24
N PHE A 550 -1.45 3.52 19.71
CA PHE A 550 -0.21 2.77 19.96
C PHE A 550 0.73 2.91 18.77
N VAL A 551 2.04 2.75 18.95
CA VAL A 551 2.92 2.49 17.80
C VAL A 551 2.73 1.05 17.37
N HIS A 552 2.66 0.79 16.05
CA HIS A 552 2.47 -0.56 15.55
C HIS A 552 3.58 -1.51 16.03
N PRO A 553 3.28 -2.73 16.52
CA PRO A 553 4.29 -3.62 17.12
C PRO A 553 5.41 -4.06 16.18
N THR A 554 5.17 -4.04 14.86
CA THR A 554 6.19 -4.37 13.86
C THR A 554 7.09 -3.18 13.48
N SER A 555 6.73 -1.96 13.90
CA SER A 555 7.54 -0.76 13.72
C SER A 555 8.82 -0.85 14.56
N TYR A 556 9.88 -0.19 14.13
CA TYR A 556 11.11 -0.09 14.91
C TYR A 556 10.84 0.44 16.33
N PHE A 557 10.05 1.51 16.45
CA PHE A 557 9.73 2.09 17.76
C PHE A 557 8.73 1.25 18.58
N GLY A 558 7.93 0.41 17.93
CA GLY A 558 7.09 -0.58 18.61
C GLY A 558 7.93 -1.68 19.27
N LYS A 559 9.01 -2.10 18.60
CA LYS A 559 9.98 -3.08 19.11
C LYS A 559 10.95 -2.51 20.12
N GLN A 560 11.39 -1.26 19.91
CA GLN A 560 12.36 -0.56 20.74
C GLN A 560 11.81 0.79 21.26
N PRO A 561 10.79 0.79 22.14
CA PRO A 561 10.21 2.05 22.65
C PRO A 561 11.20 2.93 23.40
N ARG A 562 12.23 2.32 24.01
CA ARG A 562 13.32 3.02 24.70
C ARG A 562 14.08 3.99 23.79
N ALA A 563 14.08 3.78 22.47
CA ALA A 563 14.73 4.68 21.52
C ALA A 563 14.10 6.09 21.44
N LEU A 564 12.89 6.25 22.01
CA LEU A 564 12.16 7.51 22.10
C LEU A 564 12.16 8.12 23.51
N GLN A 565 12.69 7.39 24.50
CA GLN A 565 12.73 7.86 25.89
C GLN A 565 13.95 8.76 26.11
N LEU A 566 13.77 9.79 26.93
CA LEU A 566 14.86 10.64 27.39
C LEU A 566 15.74 9.86 28.35
N THR A 567 17.05 9.99 28.21
CA THR A 567 18.02 9.48 29.18
C THR A 567 18.24 10.50 30.30
N GLU A 568 18.79 10.08 31.44
CA GLU A 568 19.13 11.01 32.54
C GLU A 568 20.10 12.10 32.10
N ALA A 569 21.00 11.79 31.15
CA ALA A 569 21.94 12.75 30.58
C ALA A 569 21.26 13.80 29.68
N ASP A 570 20.06 13.52 29.15
CA ASP A 570 19.31 14.48 28.35
C ASP A 570 18.56 15.50 29.23
N ILE A 571 18.39 15.23 30.53
CA ILE A 571 17.60 16.05 31.46
C ILE A 571 18.47 17.14 32.08
N GLN A 572 18.06 18.39 31.88
CA GLN A 572 18.70 19.57 32.47
C GLN A 572 18.23 19.77 33.92
N THR A 573 19.18 20.03 34.82
CA THR A 573 18.94 20.18 36.25
C THR A 573 18.96 21.64 36.73
N ASP A 574 19.37 22.57 35.86
CA ASP A 574 19.58 23.99 36.09
C ASP A 574 18.40 24.86 35.63
N ALA A 575 17.18 24.47 36.01
CA ALA A 575 16.00 25.27 35.73
C ALA A 575 16.02 26.61 36.51
N PRO A 576 15.56 27.73 35.91
CA PRO A 576 15.51 29.01 36.62
C PRO A 576 14.57 28.96 37.84
N ALA A 577 14.91 29.73 38.87
CA ALA A 577 14.16 29.75 40.13
C ALA A 577 12.67 30.08 39.89
N GLY A 578 11.79 29.20 40.37
CA GLY A 578 10.33 29.34 40.22
C GLY A 578 9.75 28.68 38.95
N TYR A 579 10.57 28.18 38.03
CA TYR A 579 10.08 27.39 36.90
C TYR A 579 9.56 26.02 37.36
N LYS A 580 8.30 25.72 37.05
CA LYS A 580 7.68 24.43 37.33
C LYS A 580 7.11 23.86 36.04
N SER A 581 7.57 22.68 35.65
CA SER A 581 7.10 21.95 34.47
C SER A 581 6.63 20.55 34.89
N ARG A 582 5.60 20.04 34.20
CA ARG A 582 5.15 18.65 34.36
C ARG A 582 6.10 17.65 33.69
N LEU A 583 6.82 18.10 32.66
CA LEU A 583 7.77 17.30 31.91
C LEU A 583 9.22 17.69 32.28
N PRO A 584 10.19 16.76 32.18
CA PRO A 584 11.60 17.08 32.35
C PRO A 584 12.04 18.23 31.43
N LEU A 585 12.89 19.11 31.94
CA LEU A 585 13.50 20.16 31.14
C LEU A 585 14.58 19.55 30.24
N THR A 586 14.43 19.67 28.93
CA THR A 586 15.42 19.16 27.96
C THR A 586 15.24 19.84 26.61
N ASP A 587 16.30 19.91 25.82
CA ASP A 587 16.28 20.30 24.41
C ASP A 587 16.12 19.10 23.45
N ARG A 588 15.98 17.88 24.01
CA ARG A 588 15.90 16.61 23.28
C ARG A 588 14.49 16.04 23.14
N HIS A 589 13.46 16.78 23.53
CA HIS A 589 12.05 16.39 23.33
C HIS A 589 11.79 15.98 21.87
N GLN A 590 11.10 14.86 21.69
CA GLN A 590 10.81 14.29 20.37
C GLN A 590 9.30 14.17 20.15
N ILE A 591 8.90 14.28 18.89
CA ILE A 591 7.57 13.92 18.41
C ILE A 591 7.72 12.85 17.32
N LEU A 592 6.67 12.06 17.12
CA LEU A 592 6.59 11.13 16.00
C LEU A 592 5.87 11.81 14.85
N CYS A 593 6.47 11.82 13.66
CA CYS A 593 5.77 12.06 12.41
C CYS A 593 5.37 10.70 11.82
N TYR A 594 4.18 10.56 11.26
CA TYR A 594 3.68 9.28 10.75
C TYR A 594 2.96 9.41 9.42
N LEU A 595 2.89 8.30 8.67
CA LEU A 595 2.23 8.27 7.36
C LEU A 595 0.72 8.03 7.47
N SER A 596 0.31 7.08 8.32
CA SER A 596 -1.09 6.67 8.44
C SER A 596 -1.42 6.08 9.81
N LEU A 597 -2.72 6.04 10.12
CA LEU A 597 -3.28 5.31 11.25
C LEU A 597 -4.00 4.06 10.76
N LEU A 598 -3.82 2.95 11.47
CA LEU A 598 -4.46 1.66 11.20
C LEU A 598 -5.14 1.12 12.46
N GLU A 599 -6.46 0.95 12.43
CA GLU A 599 -7.23 0.29 13.48
C GLU A 599 -7.48 -1.18 13.09
N THR A 600 -6.99 -2.11 13.91
CA THR A 600 -7.35 -3.53 13.82
C THR A 600 -8.13 -3.92 15.07
N THR A 601 -7.43 -4.35 16.12
CA THR A 601 -7.97 -4.51 17.48
C THR A 601 -7.81 -3.22 18.29
N LYS A 602 -6.74 -2.47 18.02
CA LYS A 602 -6.41 -1.17 18.60
C LYS A 602 -6.01 -0.21 17.47
N PRO A 603 -6.07 1.12 17.70
CA PRO A 603 -5.56 2.09 16.74
C PRO A 603 -4.03 2.18 16.83
N TYR A 604 -3.36 2.02 15.69
CA TYR A 604 -1.92 2.00 15.57
C TYR A 604 -1.39 3.09 14.65
N ILE A 605 -0.27 3.71 15.03
CA ILE A 605 0.57 4.55 14.20
C ILE A 605 1.44 3.65 13.32
N VAL A 606 1.42 3.89 12.00
CA VAL A 606 2.18 3.12 11.01
C VAL A 606 3.14 4.02 10.23
N ASN A 607 4.32 3.48 9.93
CA ASN A 607 5.42 4.17 9.25
C ASN A 607 5.84 5.46 9.97
N SER A 608 6.30 5.30 11.21
CA SER A 608 6.63 6.43 12.09
C SER A 608 8.11 6.79 12.03
N MET A 609 8.41 8.08 12.22
CA MET A 609 9.75 8.64 12.26
C MET A 609 9.88 9.65 13.40
N ARG A 610 11.00 9.62 14.14
CA ARG A 610 11.25 10.55 15.26
C ARG A 610 11.76 11.90 14.76
N MET A 611 11.23 12.99 15.31
CA MET A 611 11.59 14.36 14.96
C MET A 611 11.82 15.22 16.22
N PRO A 612 12.80 16.13 16.24
CA PRO A 612 12.97 17.09 17.34
C PRO A 612 11.72 17.98 17.48
N ALA A 613 11.11 18.02 18.65
CA ALA A 613 9.78 18.61 18.86
C ALA A 613 9.73 20.10 18.51
N ALA A 614 10.49 20.93 19.24
CA ALA A 614 10.42 22.38 19.10
C ALA A 614 10.78 22.87 17.69
N GLN A 615 11.86 22.36 17.12
CA GLN A 615 12.33 22.75 15.79
C GLN A 615 11.33 22.36 14.70
N THR A 616 10.70 21.19 14.83
CA THR A 616 9.73 20.70 13.84
C THR A 616 8.44 21.52 13.90
N LEU A 617 7.88 21.72 15.09
CA LEU A 617 6.65 22.50 15.29
C LEU A 617 6.85 23.95 14.84
N LEU A 618 7.92 24.62 15.31
CA LEU A 618 8.22 25.99 14.93
C LEU A 618 8.47 26.14 13.43
N LEU A 619 8.91 25.10 12.70
CA LEU A 619 9.15 25.17 11.27
C LEU A 619 7.91 24.83 10.43
N LEU A 620 7.01 23.97 10.91
CA LEU A 620 5.94 23.37 10.10
C LEU A 620 4.51 23.73 10.53
N ALA A 621 4.28 24.12 11.78
CA ALA A 621 2.94 24.48 12.29
C ALA A 621 2.24 25.53 11.42
N HIS A 622 0.93 25.33 11.18
CA HIS A 622 0.12 26.24 10.39
C HIS A 622 -0.17 27.54 11.15
N SER A 623 -0.46 27.45 12.46
CA SER A 623 -0.57 28.59 13.36
C SER A 623 0.43 28.51 14.52
N ILE A 624 0.94 29.66 14.92
CA ILE A 624 1.82 29.82 16.09
C ILE A 624 1.32 31.00 16.90
N ASP A 625 0.93 30.73 18.14
CA ASP A 625 0.50 31.72 19.12
C ASP A 625 1.52 31.79 20.25
N THR A 626 1.73 32.98 20.83
CA THR A 626 2.73 33.18 21.90
C THR A 626 2.23 34.14 22.96
N ASN A 627 2.70 33.96 24.19
CA ASN A 627 2.58 35.00 25.21
C ASN A 627 3.60 36.13 24.97
N ILE A 628 3.41 37.26 25.66
CA ILE A 628 4.26 38.47 25.52
C ILE A 628 5.75 38.20 25.78
N GLY A 629 6.05 37.25 26.67
CA GLY A 629 7.42 36.88 27.05
C GLY A 629 8.04 35.77 26.20
N PHE A 630 7.35 35.23 25.19
CA PHE A 630 7.83 34.11 24.37
C PHE A 630 8.24 32.85 25.15
N THR A 631 7.77 32.72 26.39
CA THR A 631 8.00 31.54 27.24
C THR A 631 6.99 30.43 26.99
N ARG A 632 5.85 30.76 26.36
CA ARG A 632 4.82 29.79 25.97
C ARG A 632 4.47 30.01 24.51
N ILE A 633 4.73 29.01 23.70
CA ILE A 633 4.40 29.00 22.27
C ILE A 633 3.44 27.85 22.00
N VAL A 634 2.24 28.15 21.51
CA VAL A 634 1.23 27.17 21.15
C VAL A 634 1.24 26.98 19.63
N CYS A 635 1.40 25.74 19.17
CA CYS A 635 1.36 25.37 17.76
C CYS A 635 0.03 24.71 17.42
N ASP A 636 -0.63 25.19 16.36
CA ASP A 636 -1.91 24.69 15.85
C ASP A 636 -3.02 24.58 16.90
N SER A 637 -3.01 25.47 17.90
CA SER A 637 -3.95 25.43 19.04
C SER A 637 -3.94 24.10 19.81
N TRP A 638 -2.88 23.29 19.68
CA TRP A 638 -2.80 21.95 20.25
C TRP A 638 -1.59 21.76 21.17
N LEU A 639 -0.39 21.99 20.63
CA LEU A 639 0.84 21.62 21.30
C LEU A 639 1.51 22.85 21.90
N LEU A 640 1.75 22.80 23.21
CA LEU A 640 2.43 23.83 23.96
C LEU A 640 3.93 23.51 24.05
N LEU A 641 4.75 24.46 23.60
CA LEU A 641 6.17 24.53 23.88
C LEU A 641 6.40 25.52 25.02
N GLU A 642 7.00 25.05 26.11
CA GLU A 642 7.41 25.89 27.24
C GLU A 642 8.92 26.10 27.21
N PHE A 643 9.33 27.36 27.33
CA PHE A 643 10.73 27.77 27.40
C PHE A 643 10.99 28.41 28.76
N PRO A 644 11.98 27.92 29.54
CA PRO A 644 12.33 28.52 30.82
C PRO A 644 12.89 29.94 30.66
N TYR A 645 13.52 30.24 29.53
CA TYR A 645 14.14 31.53 29.23
C TYR A 645 13.41 32.22 28.04
N PRO A 646 12.84 33.42 28.23
CA PRO A 646 12.19 34.22 27.18
C PRO A 646 12.99 34.34 25.88
N GLU A 647 14.29 34.62 26.01
CA GLU A 647 15.19 34.87 24.88
C GLU A 647 15.33 33.62 24.00
N THR A 648 15.29 32.42 24.58
CA THR A 648 15.41 31.17 23.83
C THR A 648 14.21 30.97 22.91
N GLY A 649 12.99 31.14 23.44
CA GLY A 649 11.75 31.03 22.67
C GLY A 649 11.70 32.05 21.54
N LEU A 650 12.01 33.31 21.84
CA LEU A 650 12.07 34.39 20.84
C LEU A 650 13.09 34.10 19.73
N ASN A 651 14.32 33.73 20.09
CA ASN A 651 15.39 33.47 19.12
C ASN A 651 15.08 32.28 18.21
N LEU A 652 14.52 31.19 18.74
CA LEU A 652 14.11 30.03 17.95
C LEU A 652 12.97 30.38 16.99
N LEU A 653 11.95 31.09 17.47
CA LEU A 653 10.83 31.52 16.64
C LEU A 653 11.30 32.44 15.50
N LEU A 654 12.15 33.43 15.80
CA LEU A 654 12.71 34.34 14.79
C LEU A 654 13.48 33.57 13.70
N LYS A 655 14.31 32.61 14.08
CA LYS A 655 15.05 31.76 13.14
C LYS A 655 14.09 30.91 12.29
N ALA A 656 13.08 30.31 12.91
CA ALA A 656 12.09 29.51 12.21
C ALA A 656 11.30 30.32 11.19
N VAL A 657 10.83 31.52 11.54
CA VAL A 657 10.11 32.42 10.61
C VAL A 657 10.98 32.79 9.40
N LYS A 658 12.26 33.11 9.62
CA LYS A 658 13.20 33.39 8.52
C LYS A 658 13.40 32.17 7.61
N LEU A 659 13.53 30.98 8.19
CA LEU A 659 13.69 29.73 7.45
C LEU A 659 12.43 29.36 6.66
N ARG A 660 11.24 29.47 7.25
CA ARG A 660 9.94 29.26 6.58
C ARG A 660 9.85 30.09 5.31
N ARG A 661 10.05 31.41 5.41
CA ARG A 661 10.01 32.34 4.28
C ARG A 661 11.00 31.96 3.17
N ARG A 662 12.24 31.63 3.54
CA ARG A 662 13.27 31.22 2.56
C ARG A 662 12.93 29.89 1.88
N TRP A 663 12.41 28.94 2.63
CA TRP A 663 12.03 27.63 2.10
C TRP A 663 10.85 27.78 1.13
N ASP A 664 9.82 28.55 1.49
CA ASP A 664 8.66 28.79 0.64
C ASP A 664 9.05 29.54 -0.64
N ALA A 665 9.91 30.55 -0.53
CA ALA A 665 10.44 31.26 -1.69
C ALA A 665 11.22 30.33 -2.64
N LEU A 666 12.02 29.41 -2.09
CA LEU A 666 12.77 28.43 -2.89
C LEU A 666 11.83 27.47 -3.64
N ILE A 667 10.84 26.90 -2.95
CA ILE A 667 9.85 26.00 -3.57
C ILE A 667 9.07 26.74 -4.65
N ASN A 668 8.56 27.94 -4.33
CA ASN A 668 7.77 28.73 -5.28
C ASN A 668 8.61 29.15 -6.48
N SER A 669 9.87 29.54 -6.31
CA SER A 669 10.77 29.86 -7.42
C SER A 669 11.00 28.65 -8.35
N ARG A 670 11.22 27.45 -7.79
CA ARG A 670 11.36 26.21 -8.56
C ARG A 670 10.07 25.79 -9.27
N LEU A 671 8.91 26.05 -8.67
CA LEU A 671 7.60 25.79 -9.30
C LEU A 671 7.21 26.87 -10.32
N ALA A 672 7.60 28.13 -10.12
CA ALA A 672 7.23 29.29 -10.94
C ALA A 672 8.19 29.56 -12.10
N GLY A 673 9.49 29.22 -11.99
CA GLY A 673 10.43 29.22 -13.11
C GLY A 673 9.96 28.37 -14.30
N LYS A 674 8.95 27.53 -14.07
CA LYS A 674 8.23 26.72 -15.05
C LYS A 674 7.17 27.47 -15.85
N LEU A 675 6.52 28.49 -15.28
CA LEU A 675 5.47 29.27 -15.98
C LEU A 675 6.09 30.10 -17.10
N LEU A 676 7.25 30.73 -16.86
CA LEU A 676 7.95 31.55 -17.86
C LEU A 676 8.54 30.72 -19.02
N TYR A 677 9.02 29.50 -18.76
CA TYR A 677 9.57 28.63 -19.80
C TYR A 677 8.48 27.96 -20.66
N ALA A 678 7.33 27.63 -20.06
CA ALA A 678 6.17 27.10 -20.80
C ALA A 678 5.53 28.15 -21.72
N THR A 679 5.47 29.43 -21.32
CA THR A 679 5.03 30.53 -22.19
C THR A 679 5.97 30.78 -23.37
N ASN A 680 7.28 30.60 -23.20
CA ASN A 680 8.25 30.82 -24.30
C ASN A 680 8.18 29.74 -25.38
N ARG A 681 7.89 28.47 -25.06
CA ARG A 681 7.62 27.44 -26.09
C ARG A 681 6.30 27.67 -26.83
N GLY A 682 5.29 28.25 -26.18
CA GLY A 682 4.04 28.66 -26.83
C GLY A 682 4.23 29.74 -27.89
N HIS A 683 5.20 30.65 -27.70
CA HIS A 683 5.52 31.70 -28.67
C HIS A 683 6.46 31.26 -29.79
N GLU A 684 7.39 30.34 -29.55
CA GLU A 684 8.27 29.82 -30.61
C GLU A 684 7.56 28.83 -31.55
N GLY A 685 6.55 28.09 -31.06
CA GLY A 685 5.70 27.23 -31.89
C GLY A 685 4.77 27.98 -32.85
N GLY A 686 4.47 29.25 -32.56
CA GLY A 686 3.59 30.11 -33.38
C GLY A 686 4.31 30.88 -34.50
N ARG A 687 5.64 31.04 -34.43
CA ARG A 687 6.40 31.85 -35.41
C ARG A 687 7.03 31.06 -36.56
N ARG A 688 6.94 29.72 -36.57
CA ARG A 688 7.49 28.87 -37.65
C ARG A 688 6.47 28.38 -38.70
N ARG A 689 5.22 28.88 -38.69
CA ARG A 689 4.18 28.48 -39.67
C ARG A 689 3.71 29.58 -40.63
N ALA A 690 4.39 30.74 -40.68
CA ALA A 690 4.04 31.82 -41.59
C ALA A 690 5.28 32.37 -42.33
N ALA A 691 5.97 31.51 -43.08
CA ALA A 691 6.97 31.94 -44.07
C ALA A 691 7.20 30.79 -45.08
N GLY A 692 6.35 30.74 -46.10
CA GLY A 692 6.46 29.82 -47.22
C GLY A 692 5.74 30.43 -48.41
N GLY A 693 6.42 31.34 -49.10
CA GLY A 693 5.92 32.00 -50.31
C GLY A 693 5.96 31.05 -51.51
N CYS A 694 4.91 31.13 -52.34
CA CYS A 694 4.89 30.58 -53.70
C CYS A 694 5.77 31.43 -54.63
N PRO A 695 6.56 30.81 -55.52
CA PRO A 695 6.96 31.39 -56.79
C PRO A 695 6.06 30.86 -57.94
N PRO A 696 6.09 31.49 -59.13
CA PRO A 696 4.94 31.63 -60.04
C PRO A 696 4.55 30.38 -60.82
#